data_AF-A0A9D7R2E2-F1
#
_entry.id   AF-A0A9D7R2E2-F1
#
_cell.length_a   1.000
_cell.length_b   1.000
_cell.length_c   1.000
_cell.angle_alpha   90.00
_cell.angle_beta   90.00
_cell.angle_gamma   90.00
#
_symmetry.space_group_name_H-M   'P 1'
#
loop_
_entity.id
_entity.type
_entity.pdbx_description
1 polymer ?
#
loop_
_entity_poly.entity_id
_entity_poly.type
_entity_poly.pdbx_seq_one_letter_code
_entity_poly.pdbx_strand_id
1 'polypeptide(L)'
;MLVLSQRWVALVATFFLVLFVGGGGARAGSGAYEATLPAELATAKDMCALLPCAEVFPGATRFSERKGQPPYAEAYGEAQGDEKKLLGYVMLSTDITDTPAYSGKPVVTLIGMDITGHFVGVKVLKHSEPILLLGIPESALLNFNNQYIGKSVAQNIEVGQSRPEENILGLDAISGATVTVIAQNQVMMTSGTNIARQVGILAPTVRDAAKYVETRKSFTWDELVEQGSVQRLLVKTEQVGLDPSSDPFIELWFGDLNHPDVGRSVLGELGFRNLRDRLKPGEHAIFIVRTRGGESFKGSGFVRGGIYDRIQVKQGADAFTFRDLDYLNLYGLSAQGAPSFNESGIFLIRDKAFSAAYPWKLAFLGNRVDRATGARSFTSFDAKYWLADALLQGGRPVVEEAAAPWVRVWQSRAVSIALFAVLLVAVTVVYAFRERLTRLSTHKNKWPVNVFKYSAWGLSIGFVGFGAMAQPSITQVLTWFHSLLFNWTWSLFLSDPFIFLFWIFIILTVFLFGRGLFCGWMCPFGSLSEALFKVGRVLGLKRWQRPVPQWLHDRLKWLKYAIFFGLLTVSMFSMGLAEVLSEVEPFKTTFLVGITNRAWPYGLFVAVLLGLSLFIERPYCKYICPLGAALAMPSTFRWYGLRRKQDCNSCKACAVGCGAQAIDAAGRIDHRECLHCLDCMVLYTDTKGCPPLAKERKRREKDGLEITPIGVNGYFIPIHPATGFEAQISTKAANGPDPRMPTDPVAPAHKVDVTRLQWLWLEVRDHLLPWSAEGWASKHVLQVVGIILALAATLAWGLAAMGYLSSNAVIAWWFGWSVYEVLIRLSGRRYVKDGPWWQDNYRYAGVMDMLSYVGFKNLLIGAALFLTLKAFGFLLA
;
A
#
# COMPACT_ATOMS: atom_id res chain seq x y z
N MET A 1 -22.24 -38.28 -26.20
CA MET A 1 -22.25 -36.82 -25.92
C MET A 1 -21.44 -36.41 -24.68
N LEU A 2 -21.14 -37.29 -23.71
CA LEU A 2 -20.24 -37.00 -22.56
C LEU A 2 -18.74 -36.98 -22.90
N VAL A 3 -18.31 -37.58 -24.02
CA VAL A 3 -16.88 -37.71 -24.37
C VAL A 3 -16.30 -36.43 -25.01
N LEU A 4 -17.14 -35.61 -25.67
CA LEU A 4 -16.69 -34.36 -26.30
C LEU A 4 -16.43 -33.24 -25.28
N SER A 5 -17.13 -33.22 -24.15
CA SER A 5 -16.96 -32.18 -23.12
C SER A 5 -15.71 -32.42 -22.26
N GLN A 6 -15.36 -33.68 -21.98
CA GLN A 6 -14.11 -34.02 -21.30
C GLN A 6 -12.90 -33.72 -22.17
N ARG A 7 -12.97 -33.95 -23.49
CA ARG A 7 -11.87 -33.64 -24.41
C ARG A 7 -11.64 -32.13 -24.55
N TRP A 8 -12.68 -31.31 -24.52
CA TRP A 8 -12.54 -29.85 -24.56
C TRP A 8 -12.04 -29.25 -23.24
N VAL A 9 -12.53 -29.75 -22.09
CA VAL A 9 -12.02 -29.34 -20.77
C VAL A 9 -10.58 -29.82 -20.57
N ALA A 10 -10.24 -31.02 -21.04
CA ALA A 10 -8.87 -31.50 -21.09
C ALA A 10 -8.02 -30.64 -22.05
N LEU A 11 -8.48 -30.31 -23.25
CA LEU A 11 -7.73 -29.44 -24.18
C LEU A 11 -7.51 -28.02 -23.63
N VAL A 12 -8.48 -27.44 -22.93
CA VAL A 12 -8.31 -26.13 -22.28
C VAL A 12 -7.40 -26.25 -21.05
N ALA A 13 -7.57 -27.29 -20.23
CA ALA A 13 -6.68 -27.54 -19.10
C ALA A 13 -5.24 -27.82 -19.56
N THR A 14 -5.04 -28.61 -20.62
CA THR A 14 -3.76 -28.89 -21.26
C THR A 14 -3.20 -27.65 -21.97
N PHE A 15 -4.02 -26.78 -22.54
CA PHE A 15 -3.56 -25.49 -23.07
C PHE A 15 -3.01 -24.58 -21.96
N PHE A 16 -3.69 -24.51 -20.81
CA PHE A 16 -3.19 -23.80 -19.63
C PHE A 16 -2.00 -24.52 -18.96
N LEU A 17 -1.96 -25.86 -18.98
CA LEU A 17 -0.84 -26.65 -18.45
C LEU A 17 0.40 -26.52 -19.34
N VAL A 18 0.25 -26.46 -20.66
CA VAL A 18 1.34 -26.25 -21.63
C VAL A 18 1.85 -24.81 -21.58
N LEU A 19 0.99 -23.82 -21.26
CA LEU A 19 1.45 -22.48 -20.91
C LEU A 19 2.22 -22.44 -19.57
N PHE A 20 1.84 -23.28 -18.60
CA PHE A 20 2.53 -23.40 -17.30
C PHE A 20 3.85 -24.20 -17.38
N VAL A 21 3.91 -25.22 -18.24
CA VAL A 21 5.07 -26.12 -18.38
C VAL A 21 6.04 -25.61 -19.47
N GLY A 22 5.54 -24.89 -20.48
CA GLY A 22 6.33 -24.20 -21.50
C GLY A 22 7.02 -22.91 -21.00
N GLY A 23 6.70 -22.46 -19.78
CA GLY A 23 7.44 -21.44 -19.05
C GLY A 23 8.72 -21.97 -18.37
N GLY A 24 9.22 -23.13 -18.80
CA GLY A 24 10.49 -23.68 -18.36
C GLY A 24 11.65 -22.77 -18.74
N GLY A 25 12.14 -22.01 -17.76
CA GLY A 25 13.49 -21.47 -17.76
C GLY A 25 13.80 -20.49 -18.88
N ALA A 26 13.11 -19.34 -18.91
CA ALA A 26 13.86 -18.14 -19.22
C ALA A 26 14.93 -18.05 -18.10
N ARG A 27 16.18 -18.38 -18.42
CA ARG A 27 17.32 -18.05 -17.57
C ARG A 27 17.09 -16.62 -17.10
N ALA A 28 16.86 -16.45 -15.80
CA ALA A 28 16.94 -15.15 -15.18
C ALA A 28 18.31 -14.62 -15.58
N GLY A 29 18.31 -13.66 -16.51
CA GLY A 29 19.50 -12.87 -16.78
C GLY A 29 19.95 -12.28 -15.46
N SER A 30 21.23 -11.96 -15.37
CA SER A 30 21.89 -11.22 -14.30
C SER A 30 21.25 -9.85 -14.03
N GLY A 31 19.99 -9.82 -13.62
CA GLY A 31 19.24 -8.62 -13.24
C GLY A 31 19.48 -8.31 -11.78
N ALA A 32 19.44 -7.03 -11.43
CA ALA A 32 19.61 -6.57 -10.06
C ALA A 32 18.36 -6.80 -9.19
N TYR A 33 17.25 -7.32 -9.75
CA TYR A 33 16.06 -7.58 -8.96
C TYR A 33 16.25 -8.72 -7.94
N GLU A 34 16.04 -8.39 -6.66
CA GLU A 34 16.25 -9.28 -5.50
C GLU A 34 17.55 -10.09 -5.58
N ALA A 35 18.58 -9.52 -6.23
CA ALA A 35 19.88 -10.15 -6.38
C ALA A 35 20.46 -10.49 -5.00
N THR A 36 21.06 -11.67 -4.89
CA THR A 36 21.75 -12.08 -3.67
C THR A 36 23.08 -11.34 -3.60
N LEU A 37 23.19 -10.41 -2.64
CA LEU A 37 24.45 -9.73 -2.34
C LEU A 37 25.35 -10.63 -1.47
N PRO A 38 26.68 -10.49 -1.56
CA PRO A 38 27.60 -11.19 -0.68
C PRO A 38 27.28 -10.94 0.80
N ALA A 39 27.22 -12.00 1.61
CA ALA A 39 26.81 -11.90 3.02
C ALA A 39 27.72 -10.99 3.87
N GLU A 40 28.99 -10.84 3.48
CA GLU A 40 29.99 -10.01 4.17
C GLU A 40 30.09 -8.59 3.63
N LEU A 41 29.26 -8.19 2.65
CA LEU A 41 29.41 -6.93 1.94
C LEU A 41 29.42 -5.70 2.86
N ALA A 42 28.60 -5.73 3.91
CA ALA A 42 28.50 -4.63 4.88
C ALA A 42 29.77 -4.47 5.75
N THR A 43 30.53 -5.55 5.95
CA THR A 43 31.68 -5.60 6.88
C THR A 43 33.02 -5.76 6.18
N ALA A 44 33.04 -6.06 4.88
CA ALA A 44 34.26 -6.30 4.13
C ALA A 44 35.11 -5.03 4.02
N LYS A 45 36.38 -5.12 4.44
CA LYS A 45 37.36 -4.03 4.30
C LYS A 45 37.64 -3.71 2.83
N ASP A 46 37.81 -4.74 2.01
CA ASP A 46 37.95 -4.59 0.57
C ASP A 46 36.59 -4.81 -0.12
N MET A 47 35.88 -3.71 -0.34
CA MET A 47 34.59 -3.72 -1.02
C MET A 47 34.71 -4.12 -2.50
N CYS A 48 35.79 -3.68 -3.17
CA CYS A 48 35.95 -3.82 -4.61
C CYS A 48 36.47 -5.20 -5.01
N ALA A 49 36.90 -6.03 -4.05
CA ALA A 49 37.08 -7.46 -4.26
C ALA A 49 35.73 -8.21 -4.41
N LEU A 50 34.66 -7.71 -3.78
CA LEU A 50 33.33 -8.35 -3.78
C LEU A 50 32.38 -7.73 -4.80
N LEU A 51 32.61 -6.49 -5.22
CA LEU A 51 31.74 -5.72 -6.11
C LEU A 51 32.47 -5.28 -7.39
N PRO A 52 31.76 -5.14 -8.51
CA PRO A 52 32.35 -4.74 -9.80
C PRO A 52 32.66 -3.23 -9.85
N CYS A 53 33.60 -2.74 -9.03
CA CYS A 53 33.99 -1.32 -8.99
C CYS A 53 34.56 -0.81 -10.32
N ALA A 54 35.20 -1.66 -11.10
CA ALA A 54 35.75 -1.30 -12.41
C ALA A 54 34.65 -0.90 -13.43
N GLU A 55 33.41 -1.38 -13.26
CA GLU A 55 32.31 -1.01 -14.16
C GLU A 55 31.77 0.41 -13.89
N VAL A 56 31.86 0.89 -12.65
CA VAL A 56 31.42 2.25 -12.29
C VAL A 56 32.54 3.28 -12.37
N PHE A 57 33.79 2.83 -12.53
CA PHE A 57 34.94 3.70 -12.68
C PHE A 57 35.84 3.21 -13.84
N PRO A 58 35.41 3.42 -15.10
CA PRO A 58 36.20 3.02 -16.25
C PRO A 58 37.54 3.77 -16.27
N GLY A 59 38.65 3.01 -16.36
CA GLY A 59 40.02 3.54 -16.33
C GLY A 59 40.76 3.39 -14.99
N ALA A 60 40.07 2.92 -13.93
CA ALA A 60 40.74 2.51 -12.69
C ALA A 60 41.26 1.07 -12.80
N THR A 61 42.53 0.86 -12.46
CA THR A 61 43.18 -0.47 -12.45
C THR A 61 43.29 -1.04 -11.04
N ARG A 62 43.24 -0.19 -10.00
CA ARG A 62 43.32 -0.60 -8.60
C ARG A 62 42.38 0.24 -7.71
N PHE A 63 41.84 -0.39 -6.68
CA PHE A 63 41.00 0.26 -5.66
C PHE A 63 41.63 0.13 -4.26
N SER A 64 41.34 1.08 -3.38
CA SER A 64 41.72 0.99 -1.96
C SER A 64 40.73 0.15 -1.15
N GLU A 65 41.14 -0.27 0.05
CA GLU A 65 40.20 -0.66 1.10
C GLU A 65 39.27 0.53 1.44
N ARG A 66 38.12 0.23 2.07
CA ARG A 66 37.17 1.23 2.55
C ARG A 66 37.87 2.24 3.46
N LYS A 67 37.71 3.52 3.13
CA LYS A 67 38.21 4.66 3.87
C LYS A 67 37.06 5.56 4.26
N GLY A 68 37.28 6.31 5.34
CA GLY A 68 36.37 7.38 5.71
C GLY A 68 35.04 6.93 6.33
N GLN A 69 34.28 7.90 6.81
CA GLN A 69 32.92 7.73 7.32
C GLN A 69 32.04 8.92 6.83
N PRO A 70 31.06 8.68 5.94
CA PRO A 70 30.66 7.38 5.42
C PRO A 70 31.74 6.71 4.53
N PRO A 71 31.75 5.35 4.43
CA PRO A 71 32.76 4.59 3.70
C PRO A 71 32.80 4.88 2.18
N TYR A 72 34.02 5.00 1.64
CA TYR A 72 34.30 5.03 0.20
C TYR A 72 35.61 4.30 -0.13
N ALA A 73 35.83 3.94 -1.40
CA ALA A 73 37.09 3.41 -1.91
C ALA A 73 37.71 4.40 -2.89
N GLU A 74 39.03 4.60 -2.83
CA GLU A 74 39.77 5.40 -3.79
C GLU A 74 40.07 4.57 -5.05
N ALA A 75 39.86 5.16 -6.23
CA ALA A 75 40.11 4.55 -7.52
C ALA A 75 41.41 5.11 -8.12
N TYR A 76 42.36 4.24 -8.46
CA TYR A 76 43.66 4.59 -9.01
C TYR A 76 43.80 4.12 -10.46
N GLY A 77 44.44 4.94 -11.29
CA GLY A 77 44.79 4.60 -12.67
C GLY A 77 46.07 3.78 -12.79
N GLU A 78 46.51 3.50 -14.02
CA GLU A 78 47.84 2.93 -14.28
C GLU A 78 48.93 3.80 -13.65
N ALA A 79 49.83 3.15 -12.90
CA ALA A 79 50.92 3.82 -12.21
C ALA A 79 51.96 4.32 -13.23
N GLN A 80 52.32 5.61 -13.14
CA GLN A 80 53.51 6.15 -13.80
C GLN A 80 54.66 6.15 -12.78
N GLY A 81 55.41 5.05 -12.70
CA GLY A 81 56.47 4.86 -11.69
C GLY A 81 55.91 4.50 -10.30
N ASP A 82 56.44 5.11 -9.23
CA ASP A 82 56.00 4.89 -7.84
C ASP A 82 54.80 5.76 -7.41
N GLU A 83 54.37 6.72 -8.24
CA GLU A 83 53.23 7.60 -7.93
C GLU A 83 51.89 6.98 -8.36
N LYS A 84 51.03 6.74 -7.36
CA LYS A 84 49.64 6.32 -7.58
C LYS A 84 48.81 7.53 -8.01
N LYS A 85 48.35 7.55 -9.26
CA LYS A 85 47.44 8.60 -9.75
C LYS A 85 46.01 8.33 -9.26
N LEU A 86 45.55 9.12 -8.29
CA LEU A 86 44.16 9.10 -7.83
C LEU A 86 43.24 9.66 -8.94
N LEU A 87 42.28 8.86 -9.38
CA LEU A 87 41.30 9.25 -10.40
C LEU A 87 39.97 9.68 -9.79
N GLY A 88 39.59 9.12 -8.64
CA GLY A 88 38.36 9.46 -7.96
C GLY A 88 37.97 8.46 -6.88
N TYR A 89 36.67 8.34 -6.64
CA TYR A 89 36.07 7.64 -5.50
C TYR A 89 34.93 6.74 -5.95
N VAL A 90 34.81 5.57 -5.32
CA VAL A 90 33.70 4.63 -5.49
C VAL A 90 33.01 4.45 -4.14
N MET A 91 31.69 4.49 -4.14
CA MET A 91 30.87 4.43 -2.92
C MET A 91 29.65 3.53 -3.13
N LEU A 92 29.21 2.86 -2.06
CA LEU A 92 28.01 2.03 -2.04
C LEU A 92 26.91 2.79 -1.30
N SER A 93 25.73 2.91 -1.91
CA SER A 93 24.65 3.75 -1.38
C SER A 93 24.23 3.37 0.04
N THR A 94 24.11 2.09 0.35
CA THR A 94 23.67 1.58 1.67
C THR A 94 24.67 1.83 2.79
N ASP A 95 25.92 2.17 2.47
CA ASP A 95 26.88 2.61 3.50
C ASP A 95 26.66 4.07 3.90
N ILE A 96 25.90 4.83 3.10
CA ILE A 96 25.69 6.27 3.28
C ILE A 96 24.23 6.57 3.65
N THR A 97 23.27 5.97 2.94
CA THR A 97 21.84 6.20 3.13
C THR A 97 21.00 4.97 2.79
N ASP A 98 20.03 4.67 3.66
CA ASP A 98 19.04 3.61 3.48
C ASP A 98 17.71 4.15 2.92
N THR A 99 17.77 5.14 2.01
CA THR A 99 16.56 5.80 1.48
C THR A 99 15.61 4.74 0.87
N PRO A 100 14.43 4.52 1.45
CA PRO A 100 13.50 3.52 0.95
C PRO A 100 12.88 4.00 -0.36
N ALA A 101 12.79 3.09 -1.34
CA ALA A 101 12.11 3.33 -2.60
C ALA A 101 10.65 2.80 -2.53
N TYR A 102 9.98 2.59 -3.68
CA TYR A 102 8.56 2.21 -3.70
C TYR A 102 8.31 0.87 -3.01
N SER A 103 9.27 -0.05 -3.02
CA SER A 103 9.20 -1.33 -2.30
C SER A 103 9.26 -1.20 -0.77
N GLY A 104 9.59 -0.03 -0.24
CA GLY A 104 9.96 0.16 1.16
C GLY A 104 11.38 -0.35 1.50
N LYS A 105 12.11 -0.93 0.53
CA LYS A 105 13.52 -1.30 0.65
C LYS A 105 14.40 -0.32 -0.14
N PRO A 106 15.68 -0.13 0.23
CA PRO A 106 16.59 0.74 -0.51
C PRO A 106 17.00 0.12 -1.86
N VAL A 107 17.32 0.99 -2.82
CA VAL A 107 17.96 0.60 -4.08
C VAL A 107 19.48 0.62 -3.87
N VAL A 108 20.07 -0.58 -3.80
CA VAL A 108 21.50 -0.76 -3.56
C VAL A 108 22.25 -0.40 -4.84
N THR A 109 22.97 0.71 -4.80
CA THR A 109 23.62 1.32 -5.96
C THR A 109 25.10 1.55 -5.67
N LEU A 110 25.95 1.11 -6.58
CA LEU A 110 27.37 1.42 -6.61
C LEU A 110 27.58 2.66 -7.49
N ILE A 111 28.31 3.65 -6.96
CA ILE A 111 28.43 4.98 -7.56
C ILE A 111 29.91 5.32 -7.68
N GLY A 112 30.34 5.75 -8.87
CA GLY A 112 31.67 6.29 -9.15
C GLY A 112 31.63 7.81 -9.34
N MET A 113 32.60 8.52 -8.75
CA MET A 113 32.72 9.97 -8.81
C MET A 113 34.18 10.40 -8.97
N ASP A 114 34.49 11.30 -9.91
CA ASP A 114 35.85 11.79 -10.11
C ASP A 114 36.32 12.79 -9.02
N ILE A 115 37.59 13.18 -9.08
CA ILE A 115 38.19 14.16 -8.15
C ILE A 115 37.60 15.59 -8.24
N THR A 116 36.79 15.87 -9.27
CA THR A 116 36.12 17.17 -9.45
C THR A 116 34.65 17.13 -9.03
N GLY A 117 34.15 15.97 -8.61
CA GLY A 117 32.78 15.77 -8.16
C GLY A 117 31.78 15.45 -9.28
N HIS A 118 32.22 15.00 -10.45
CA HIS A 118 31.32 14.52 -11.49
C HIS A 118 31.09 13.01 -11.35
N PHE A 119 29.84 12.57 -11.55
CA PHE A 119 29.53 11.15 -11.59
C PHE A 119 30.12 10.52 -12.86
N VAL A 120 30.89 9.44 -12.72
CA VAL A 120 31.55 8.75 -13.85
C VAL A 120 30.93 7.40 -14.19
N GLY A 121 30.16 6.83 -13.27
CA GLY A 121 29.45 5.58 -13.51
C GLY A 121 28.53 5.20 -12.35
N VAL A 122 27.47 4.46 -12.67
CA VAL A 122 26.43 4.06 -11.72
C VAL A 122 25.99 2.64 -12.05
N LYS A 123 25.96 1.75 -11.05
CA LYS A 123 25.47 0.37 -11.21
C LYS A 123 24.54 0.00 -10.08
N VAL A 124 23.32 -0.41 -10.43
CA VAL A 124 22.38 -0.97 -9.45
C VAL A 124 22.76 -2.41 -9.20
N LEU A 125 23.06 -2.74 -7.95
CA LEU A 125 23.47 -4.09 -7.54
C LEU A 125 22.29 -4.92 -7.07
N LYS A 126 21.37 -4.28 -6.34
CA LYS A 126 20.14 -4.90 -5.86
C LYS A 126 19.00 -3.88 -5.81
N HIS A 127 17.84 -4.25 -6.30
CA HIS A 127 16.60 -3.54 -5.99
C HIS A 127 15.45 -4.51 -5.76
N SER A 128 14.44 -4.06 -5.01
CA SER A 128 13.22 -4.82 -4.76
C SER A 128 11.99 -4.16 -5.34
N GLU A 129 12.18 -3.17 -6.21
CA GLU A 129 11.13 -2.35 -6.81
C GLU A 129 10.16 -3.19 -7.65
N PRO A 130 8.93 -3.44 -7.18
CA PRO A 130 7.96 -4.23 -7.91
C PRO A 130 7.67 -3.60 -9.26
N ILE A 131 7.59 -2.26 -9.33
CA ILE A 131 7.26 -1.52 -10.57
C ILE A 131 8.27 -1.78 -11.72
N LEU A 132 9.53 -2.13 -11.42
CA LEU A 132 10.60 -2.37 -12.41
C LEU A 132 10.70 -3.84 -12.84
N LEU A 133 10.35 -4.80 -11.98
CA LEU A 133 10.09 -6.16 -12.47
C LEU A 133 8.84 -6.21 -13.33
N LEU A 134 7.86 -5.48 -12.82
CA LEU A 134 6.51 -5.68 -13.24
C LEU A 134 6.35 -4.83 -14.50
N GLY A 135 6.48 -3.50 -14.46
CA GLY A 135 6.03 -2.65 -15.56
C GLY A 135 7.12 -2.24 -16.55
N ILE A 136 8.19 -1.69 -16.02
CA ILE A 136 9.16 -0.93 -16.81
C ILE A 136 10.43 -1.77 -16.91
N PRO A 137 11.03 -1.99 -18.09
CA PRO A 137 12.22 -2.81 -18.18
C PRO A 137 13.32 -2.25 -17.26
N GLU A 138 14.12 -3.12 -16.65
CA GLU A 138 15.24 -2.71 -15.78
C GLU A 138 16.20 -1.75 -16.49
N SER A 139 16.31 -1.85 -17.82
CA SER A 139 17.05 -0.91 -18.66
C SER A 139 16.58 0.54 -18.53
N ALA A 140 15.32 0.81 -18.16
CA ALA A 140 14.87 2.17 -17.90
C ALA A 140 15.49 2.75 -16.63
N LEU A 141 15.69 1.94 -15.58
CA LEU A 141 16.42 2.37 -14.38
C LEU A 141 17.90 2.61 -14.72
N LEU A 142 18.50 1.75 -15.55
CA LEU A 142 19.85 1.96 -16.06
C LEU A 142 19.94 3.25 -16.88
N ASN A 143 19.00 3.50 -17.80
CA ASN A 143 18.95 4.72 -18.59
C ASN A 143 18.75 5.97 -17.74
N PHE A 144 17.92 5.89 -16.70
CA PHE A 144 17.76 6.96 -15.72
C PHE A 144 19.08 7.26 -15.00
N ASN A 145 19.75 6.22 -14.49
CA ASN A 145 21.04 6.38 -13.81
C ASN A 145 22.14 6.90 -14.74
N ASN A 146 22.12 6.53 -16.02
CA ASN A 146 23.07 7.03 -17.02
C ASN A 146 22.94 8.54 -17.23
N GLN A 147 21.79 9.16 -16.94
CA GLN A 147 21.65 10.61 -17.02
C GLN A 147 22.54 11.33 -16.00
N TYR A 148 22.98 10.70 -14.90
CA TYR A 148 23.89 11.32 -13.94
C TYR A 148 25.32 11.46 -14.46
N ILE A 149 25.73 10.61 -15.41
CA ILE A 149 27.10 10.56 -15.89
C ILE A 149 27.50 11.93 -16.48
N GLY A 150 28.60 12.50 -16.00
CA GLY A 150 29.09 13.82 -16.38
C GLY A 150 28.40 15.01 -15.69
N LYS A 151 27.40 14.79 -14.82
CA LYS A 151 26.81 15.85 -13.99
C LYS A 151 27.56 15.97 -12.67
N SER A 152 27.64 17.19 -12.14
CA SER A 152 28.36 17.49 -10.89
C SER A 152 27.44 17.35 -9.68
N VAL A 153 27.98 16.81 -8.58
CA VAL A 153 27.30 16.79 -7.27
C VAL A 153 27.00 18.19 -6.71
N ALA A 154 27.69 19.22 -7.19
CA ALA A 154 27.48 20.61 -6.79
C ALA A 154 26.20 21.22 -7.40
N GLN A 155 25.67 20.61 -8.46
CA GLN A 155 24.48 21.10 -9.17
C GLN A 155 23.21 20.69 -8.43
N ASN A 156 22.17 21.52 -8.49
CA ASN A 156 20.87 21.16 -7.94
C ASN A 156 20.12 20.27 -8.94
N ILE A 157 20.22 18.95 -8.76
CA ILE A 157 19.62 17.96 -9.66
C ILE A 157 18.25 17.52 -9.14
N GLU A 158 17.21 17.75 -9.93
CA GLU A 158 15.84 17.35 -9.62
C GLU A 158 15.25 16.44 -10.70
N VAL A 159 14.32 15.57 -10.29
CA VAL A 159 13.56 14.73 -11.22
C VAL A 159 12.39 15.52 -11.76
N GLY A 160 12.35 15.74 -13.08
CA GLY A 160 11.34 16.57 -13.73
C GLY A 160 11.94 17.52 -14.76
N GLN A 161 11.19 18.57 -15.11
CA GLN A 161 11.64 19.56 -16.08
C GLN A 161 12.80 20.39 -15.51
N SER A 162 13.79 20.66 -16.35
CA SER A 162 14.86 21.60 -16.02
C SER A 162 14.29 23.00 -15.87
N ARG A 163 14.70 23.71 -14.81
CA ARG A 163 14.36 25.11 -14.57
C ARG A 163 15.66 25.90 -14.49
N PRO A 164 16.23 26.32 -15.63
CA PRO A 164 17.52 27.02 -15.67
C PRO A 164 17.50 28.32 -14.87
N GLU A 165 16.34 29.00 -14.82
CA GLU A 165 16.13 30.25 -14.10
C GLU A 165 16.24 30.10 -12.57
N GLU A 166 16.00 28.89 -12.06
CA GLU A 166 16.15 28.53 -10.63
C GLU A 166 17.46 27.75 -10.36
N ASN A 167 18.36 27.65 -11.35
CA ASN A 167 19.58 26.84 -11.31
C ASN A 167 19.32 25.35 -11.00
N ILE A 168 18.18 24.82 -11.48
CA ILE A 168 17.77 23.42 -11.30
C ILE A 168 17.97 22.64 -12.60
N LEU A 169 18.79 21.60 -12.52
CA LEU A 169 19.03 20.66 -13.61
C LEU A 169 18.03 19.50 -13.51
N GLY A 170 17.15 19.40 -14.50
CA GLY A 170 16.12 18.36 -14.56
C GLY A 170 16.67 17.04 -15.10
N LEU A 171 16.18 15.94 -14.56
CA LEU A 171 16.33 14.58 -15.09
C LEU A 171 14.98 14.05 -15.57
N ASP A 172 15.01 13.31 -16.66
CA ASP A 172 13.80 12.67 -17.20
C ASP A 172 13.31 11.60 -16.23
N ALA A 173 12.11 11.79 -15.71
CA ALA A 173 11.46 10.81 -14.85
C ALA A 173 11.07 9.55 -15.61
N ILE A 174 11.09 8.40 -14.94
CA ILE A 174 10.49 7.19 -15.48
C ILE A 174 8.96 7.25 -15.27
N SER A 175 8.20 7.21 -16.36
CA SER A 175 6.75 7.13 -16.34
C SER A 175 6.28 5.91 -15.54
N GLY A 176 5.41 6.11 -14.55
CA GLY A 176 4.90 5.05 -13.67
C GLY A 176 5.82 4.64 -12.52
N ALA A 177 7.10 5.06 -12.49
CA ALA A 177 8.05 4.79 -11.40
C ALA A 177 8.60 6.07 -10.76
N THR A 178 7.78 7.13 -10.69
CA THR A 178 8.19 8.45 -10.18
C THR A 178 8.73 8.40 -8.75
N VAL A 179 8.15 7.57 -7.87
CA VAL A 179 8.61 7.40 -6.48
C VAL A 179 10.01 6.80 -6.45
N THR A 180 10.23 5.75 -7.22
CA THR A 180 11.52 5.06 -7.35
C THR A 180 12.60 6.00 -7.85
N VAL A 181 12.34 6.78 -8.91
CA VAL A 181 13.36 7.71 -9.45
C VAL A 181 13.62 8.90 -8.55
N ILE A 182 12.61 9.39 -7.81
CA ILE A 182 12.82 10.45 -6.80
C ILE A 182 13.68 9.90 -5.65
N ALA A 183 13.38 8.70 -5.16
CA ALA A 183 14.19 8.03 -4.14
C ALA A 183 15.62 7.78 -4.63
N GLN A 184 15.77 7.30 -5.87
CA GLN A 184 17.08 7.09 -6.50
C GLN A 184 17.86 8.41 -6.65
N ASN A 185 17.20 9.51 -7.03
CA ASN A 185 17.83 10.82 -7.08
C ASN A 185 18.34 11.26 -5.71
N GLN A 186 17.54 11.05 -4.67
CA GLN A 186 17.97 11.32 -3.31
C GLN A 186 19.16 10.42 -2.92
N VAL A 187 19.15 9.13 -3.26
CA VAL A 187 20.30 8.24 -3.03
C VAL A 187 21.56 8.76 -3.71
N MET A 188 21.49 9.10 -5.00
CA MET A 188 22.62 9.61 -5.78
C MET A 188 23.17 10.91 -5.21
N MET A 189 22.30 11.88 -4.96
CA MET A 189 22.70 13.20 -4.47
C MET A 189 23.19 13.17 -3.04
N THR A 190 22.53 12.44 -2.13
CA THR A 190 22.98 12.30 -0.74
C THR A 190 24.31 11.55 -0.67
N SER A 191 24.48 10.48 -1.45
CA SER A 191 25.73 9.72 -1.48
C SER A 191 26.89 10.57 -2.02
N GLY A 192 26.70 11.18 -3.19
CA GLY A 192 27.72 12.01 -3.84
C GLY A 192 28.09 13.23 -3.00
N THR A 193 27.11 13.96 -2.45
CA THR A 193 27.36 15.16 -1.63
C THR A 193 28.14 14.83 -0.35
N ASN A 194 27.78 13.75 0.34
CA ASN A 194 28.46 13.35 1.59
C ASN A 194 29.93 13.02 1.34
N ILE A 195 30.23 12.22 0.31
CA ILE A 195 31.62 11.87 -0.02
C ILE A 195 32.37 13.08 -0.57
N ALA A 196 31.75 13.90 -1.43
CA ALA A 196 32.39 15.09 -1.98
C ALA A 196 32.77 16.12 -0.92
N ARG A 197 31.97 16.29 0.14
CA ARG A 197 32.34 17.12 1.29
C ARG A 197 33.49 16.51 2.08
N GLN A 198 33.41 15.21 2.34
CA GLN A 198 34.41 14.51 3.15
C GLN A 198 35.80 14.50 2.50
N VAL A 199 35.87 14.37 1.17
CA VAL A 199 37.13 14.40 0.41
C VAL A 199 37.55 15.81 -0.02
N GLY A 200 36.80 16.85 0.39
CA GLY A 200 37.16 18.25 0.19
C GLY A 200 36.83 18.85 -1.18
N ILE A 201 35.98 18.20 -2.00
CA ILE A 201 35.51 18.73 -3.29
C ILE A 201 34.47 19.84 -3.08
N LEU A 202 33.53 19.62 -2.15
CA LEU A 202 32.54 20.62 -1.77
C LEU A 202 32.97 21.34 -0.50
N ALA A 203 32.85 22.67 -0.50
CA ALA A 203 33.13 23.46 0.70
C ALA A 203 32.18 23.05 1.85
N PRO A 204 32.68 22.89 3.08
CA PRO A 204 31.85 22.65 4.25
C PRO A 204 30.84 23.79 4.42
N THR A 205 29.59 23.47 4.73
CA THR A 205 28.56 24.49 4.98
C THR A 205 28.88 25.19 6.29
N VAL A 206 29.41 26.42 6.26
CA VAL A 206 29.66 27.21 7.46
C VAL A 206 28.33 27.75 7.99
N ARG A 207 27.95 27.34 9.20
CA ARG A 207 26.72 27.79 9.86
C ARG A 207 27.04 28.87 10.89
N ASP A 208 26.13 29.82 11.07
CA ASP A 208 26.27 30.83 12.11
C ASP A 208 26.34 30.19 13.49
N ALA A 209 27.29 30.64 14.32
CA ALA A 209 27.49 30.14 15.66
C ALA A 209 26.30 30.44 16.57
N ALA A 210 25.98 29.51 17.47
CA ALA A 210 24.93 29.70 18.46
C ALA A 210 25.28 30.83 19.44
N LYS A 211 24.30 31.69 19.69
CA LYS A 211 24.33 32.71 20.75
C LYS A 211 23.34 32.30 21.83
N TYR A 212 23.83 32.11 23.05
CA TYR A 212 23.06 31.57 24.16
C TYR A 212 22.47 32.66 25.06
N VAL A 213 21.30 32.38 25.63
CA VAL A 213 20.70 33.19 26.69
C VAL A 213 21.02 32.55 28.04
N GLU A 214 21.89 33.18 28.82
CA GLU A 214 22.23 32.68 30.15
C GLU A 214 21.22 33.18 31.19
N THR A 215 20.49 32.25 31.80
CA THR A 215 19.49 32.49 32.86
C THR A 215 20.04 32.17 34.25
N ARG A 216 21.19 31.47 34.34
CA ARG A 216 21.80 30.94 35.57
C ARG A 216 20.91 30.04 36.40
N LYS A 217 19.87 29.46 35.81
CA LYS A 217 19.03 28.44 36.45
C LYS A 217 19.75 27.08 36.39
N SER A 218 19.73 26.34 37.50
CA SER A 218 20.10 24.92 37.50
C SER A 218 18.84 24.09 37.22
N PHE A 219 18.89 23.26 36.18
CA PHE A 219 17.76 22.41 35.79
C PHE A 219 17.89 21.01 36.39
N THR A 220 16.76 20.43 36.75
CA THR A 220 16.64 19.00 37.04
C THR A 220 16.68 18.18 35.75
N TRP A 221 16.92 16.87 35.84
CA TRP A 221 16.94 16.00 34.65
C TRP A 221 15.60 16.00 33.92
N ASP A 222 14.49 15.96 34.65
CA ASP A 222 13.15 15.96 34.06
C ASP A 222 12.87 17.29 33.33
N GLU A 223 13.25 18.44 33.91
CA GLU A 223 13.15 19.74 33.24
C GLU A 223 14.01 19.80 31.96
N LEU A 224 15.23 19.23 32.00
CA LEU A 224 16.11 19.15 30.84
C LEU A 224 15.49 18.34 29.69
N VAL A 225 14.78 17.25 30.02
CA VAL A 225 14.07 16.42 29.05
C VAL A 225 12.81 17.10 28.53
N GLU A 226 12.01 17.72 29.41
CA GLU A 226 10.76 18.39 29.05
C GLU A 226 11.01 19.58 28.10
N GLN A 227 12.03 20.40 28.37
CA GLN A 227 12.40 21.51 27.48
C GLN A 227 13.15 21.05 26.22
N GLY A 228 13.52 19.77 26.13
CA GLY A 228 14.20 19.17 24.99
C GLY A 228 15.71 19.41 24.91
N SER A 229 16.34 19.93 25.97
CA SER A 229 17.80 20.09 26.10
C SER A 229 18.54 18.77 26.30
N VAL A 230 17.81 17.71 26.69
CA VAL A 230 18.26 16.32 26.72
C VAL A 230 17.23 15.46 25.99
N GLN A 231 17.71 14.61 25.08
CA GLN A 231 16.87 13.75 24.24
C GLN A 231 17.21 12.29 24.44
N ARG A 232 16.24 11.42 24.10
CA ARG A 232 16.38 9.97 24.21
C ARG A 232 16.32 9.29 22.83
N LEU A 233 17.28 8.40 22.58
CA LEU A 233 17.27 7.44 21.48
C LEU A 233 17.08 6.03 22.05
N LEU A 234 15.94 5.41 21.76
CA LEU A 234 15.61 4.05 22.19
C LEU A 234 15.51 3.14 20.96
N VAL A 235 16.35 2.10 20.92
CA VAL A 235 16.30 1.07 19.89
C VAL A 235 15.90 -0.25 20.53
N LYS A 236 14.82 -0.87 20.04
CA LYS A 236 14.34 -2.17 20.50
C LYS A 236 15.04 -3.32 19.74
N THR A 237 15.07 -4.51 20.32
CA THR A 237 15.66 -5.71 19.68
C THR A 237 14.94 -6.10 18.39
N GLU A 238 13.61 -5.92 18.35
CA GLU A 238 12.78 -6.20 17.18
C GLU A 238 13.16 -5.34 15.97
N GLN A 239 13.55 -4.09 16.20
CA GLN A 239 13.91 -3.13 15.15
C GLN A 239 15.22 -3.51 14.43
N VAL A 240 16.10 -4.23 15.12
CA VAL A 240 17.32 -4.83 14.55
C VAL A 240 17.13 -6.28 14.13
N GLY A 241 15.89 -6.80 14.15
CA GLY A 241 15.55 -8.14 13.69
C GLY A 241 15.87 -9.27 14.68
N LEU A 242 16.31 -8.95 15.90
CA LEU A 242 16.49 -9.92 16.99
C LEU A 242 15.15 -10.23 17.66
N ASP A 243 15.11 -11.28 18.49
CA ASP A 243 13.90 -11.67 19.21
C ASP A 243 13.47 -10.58 20.23
N PRO A 244 12.15 -10.43 20.47
CA PRO A 244 11.65 -9.52 21.51
C PRO A 244 12.30 -9.78 22.86
N SER A 245 12.78 -8.72 23.51
CA SER A 245 13.39 -8.79 24.84
C SER A 245 12.82 -7.67 25.72
N SER A 246 12.78 -7.90 27.03
CA SER A 246 12.39 -6.88 28.02
C SER A 246 13.41 -5.74 28.11
N ASP A 247 14.66 -6.01 27.72
CA ASP A 247 15.70 -5.00 27.60
C ASP A 247 15.81 -4.49 26.15
N PRO A 248 15.93 -3.16 25.96
CA PRO A 248 16.14 -2.61 24.63
C PRO A 248 17.48 -3.06 24.05
N PHE A 249 17.63 -2.95 22.74
CA PHE A 249 18.92 -3.16 22.08
C PHE A 249 19.95 -2.14 22.62
N ILE A 250 19.56 -0.87 22.65
CA ILE A 250 20.31 0.20 23.31
C ILE A 250 19.37 1.37 23.67
N GLU A 251 19.59 1.98 24.84
CA GLU A 251 18.95 3.24 25.24
C GLU A 251 20.04 4.29 25.51
N LEU A 252 20.03 5.35 24.71
CA LEU A 252 20.99 6.46 24.80
C LEU A 252 20.26 7.75 25.17
N TRP A 253 20.85 8.50 26.09
CA TRP A 253 20.48 9.88 26.39
C TRP A 253 21.60 10.82 25.99
N PHE A 254 21.25 11.94 25.38
CA PHE A 254 22.25 12.85 24.81
C PHE A 254 21.77 14.30 24.81
N GLY A 255 22.72 15.23 24.73
CA GLY A 255 22.44 16.65 24.64
C GLY A 255 23.68 17.51 24.44
N ASP A 256 23.44 18.80 24.16
CA ASP A 256 24.49 19.82 24.03
C ASP A 256 25.03 20.24 25.40
N LEU A 257 26.35 20.42 25.49
CA LEU A 257 27.04 20.94 26.69
C LEU A 257 27.58 22.35 26.49
N ASN A 258 27.40 22.96 25.32
CA ASN A 258 27.93 24.29 25.04
C ASN A 258 27.08 25.40 25.67
N HIS A 259 25.77 25.19 25.84
CA HIS A 259 24.93 26.13 26.56
C HIS A 259 25.32 26.20 28.05
N PRO A 260 25.63 27.38 28.61
CA PRO A 260 26.12 27.51 30.00
C PRO A 260 25.23 26.86 31.06
N ASP A 261 23.92 27.13 31.02
CA ASP A 261 22.99 26.59 32.03
C ASP A 261 22.80 25.08 31.91
N VAL A 262 22.73 24.54 30.68
CA VAL A 262 22.61 23.09 30.44
C VAL A 262 23.90 22.38 30.84
N GLY A 263 25.05 22.91 30.41
CA GLY A 263 26.37 22.35 30.73
C GLY A 263 26.64 22.32 32.24
N ARG A 264 26.31 23.39 32.98
CA ARG A 264 26.40 23.43 34.45
C ARG A 264 25.43 22.46 35.11
N SER A 265 24.20 22.35 34.61
CA SER A 265 23.21 21.41 35.16
C SER A 265 23.66 19.96 34.99
N VAL A 266 24.22 19.61 33.82
CA VAL A 266 24.64 18.23 33.51
C VAL A 266 25.98 17.87 34.16
N LEU A 267 26.99 18.73 34.08
CA LEU A 267 28.38 18.43 34.53
C LEU A 267 28.69 18.96 35.94
N GLY A 268 27.87 19.86 36.47
CA GLY A 268 28.23 20.67 37.64
C GLY A 268 29.19 21.82 37.29
N GLU A 269 29.33 22.78 38.19
CA GLU A 269 30.14 23.99 37.97
C GLU A 269 31.62 23.72 37.69
N LEU A 270 32.21 22.75 38.39
CA LEU A 270 33.63 22.41 38.22
C LEU A 270 33.86 21.62 36.92
N GLY A 271 32.97 20.67 36.61
CA GLY A 271 33.02 19.91 35.36
C GLY A 271 32.84 20.80 34.14
N PHE A 272 31.88 21.73 34.20
CA PHE A 272 31.62 22.68 33.10
C PHE A 272 32.80 23.65 32.88
N ARG A 273 33.38 24.22 33.94
CA ARG A 273 34.58 25.07 33.82
C ARG A 273 35.74 24.31 33.18
N ASN A 274 36.04 23.10 33.65
CA ASN A 274 37.10 22.27 33.08
C ASN A 274 36.87 21.93 31.60
N LEU A 275 35.61 21.70 31.19
CA LEU A 275 35.28 21.48 29.79
C LEU A 275 35.48 22.76 28.96
N ARG A 276 35.06 23.91 29.49
CA ARG A 276 35.15 25.21 28.80
C ARG A 276 36.58 25.66 28.59
N ASP A 277 37.48 25.37 29.54
CA ASP A 277 38.91 25.66 29.44
C ASP A 277 39.61 24.81 28.37
N ARG A 278 39.07 23.62 28.07
CA ARG A 278 39.60 22.72 27.03
C ARG A 278 39.07 23.01 25.63
N LEU A 279 37.84 23.50 25.53
CA LEU A 279 37.17 23.79 24.26
C LEU A 279 37.68 25.09 23.64
N LYS A 280 38.21 25.01 22.42
CA LYS A 280 38.58 26.19 21.63
C LYS A 280 37.34 26.94 21.12
N PRO A 281 37.49 28.21 20.67
CA PRO A 281 36.40 28.93 20.01
C PRO A 281 35.91 28.17 18.76
N GLY A 282 34.59 27.94 18.67
CA GLY A 282 33.96 27.19 17.59
C GLY A 282 33.94 25.67 17.77
N GLU A 283 34.53 25.12 18.84
CA GLU A 283 34.37 23.71 19.18
C GLU A 283 33.10 23.48 20.01
N HIS A 284 32.47 22.33 19.77
CA HIS A 284 31.25 21.91 20.44
C HIS A 284 31.47 20.62 21.23
N ALA A 285 30.76 20.48 22.34
CA ALA A 285 30.78 19.29 23.17
C ALA A 285 29.33 18.80 23.33
N ILE A 286 29.13 17.53 23.06
CA ILE A 286 27.88 16.83 23.35
C ILE A 286 28.17 15.71 24.33
N PHE A 287 27.20 15.38 25.17
CA PHE A 287 27.30 14.20 26.03
C PHE A 287 26.43 13.07 25.49
N ILE A 288 26.85 11.83 25.74
CA ILE A 288 26.07 10.62 25.47
C ILE A 288 26.22 9.70 26.68
N VAL A 289 25.10 9.21 27.21
CA VAL A 289 25.06 8.19 28.27
C VAL A 289 24.14 7.04 27.88
N ARG A 290 24.56 5.82 28.20
CA ARG A 290 23.78 4.60 28.00
C ARG A 290 23.21 4.12 29.33
N THR A 291 21.89 4.08 29.42
CA THR A 291 21.16 3.67 30.63
C THR A 291 20.76 2.20 30.59
N ARG A 292 20.40 1.68 29.41
CA ARG A 292 19.92 0.29 29.23
C ARG A 292 20.39 -0.32 27.91
N GLY A 293 20.29 -1.66 27.83
CA GLY A 293 20.63 -2.47 26.66
C GLY A 293 22.02 -3.11 26.72
N GLY A 294 22.22 -4.18 25.93
CA GLY A 294 23.44 -5.00 25.95
C GLY A 294 24.56 -4.50 25.03
N GLU A 295 24.24 -3.64 24.07
CA GLU A 295 25.21 -3.13 23.10
C GLU A 295 25.91 -1.85 23.55
N SER A 296 27.13 -1.64 23.06
CA SER A 296 27.92 -0.42 23.30
C SER A 296 27.79 0.55 22.12
N PHE A 297 27.77 1.85 22.43
CA PHE A 297 27.84 2.91 21.42
C PHE A 297 29.26 3.21 20.93
N LYS A 298 30.30 2.67 21.60
CA LYS A 298 31.70 2.83 21.17
C LYS A 298 32.05 1.97 19.97
N GLY A 299 31.37 0.82 19.88
CA GLY A 299 31.49 -0.16 18.80
C GLY A 299 32.86 -0.83 18.69
N SER A 300 33.06 -1.56 17.60
CA SER A 300 34.20 -2.49 17.43
C SER A 300 35.49 -1.79 17.01
N GLY A 301 35.39 -0.61 16.40
CA GLY A 301 36.53 0.21 15.97
C GLY A 301 37.24 0.96 17.10
N PHE A 302 36.73 0.88 18.34
CA PHE A 302 37.27 1.61 19.48
C PHE A 302 38.56 0.97 20.04
N VAL A 303 39.68 1.32 19.41
CA VAL A 303 41.06 1.07 19.86
C VAL A 303 41.82 2.38 19.99
N ARG A 304 43.01 2.40 20.62
CA ARG A 304 43.86 3.61 20.64
C ARG A 304 44.17 4.05 19.20
N GLY A 305 43.90 5.31 18.86
CA GLY A 305 43.97 5.86 17.50
C GLY A 305 42.79 5.49 16.58
N GLY A 306 41.76 4.83 17.11
CA GLY A 306 40.59 4.37 16.39
C GLY A 306 39.45 5.39 16.30
N ILE A 307 38.34 4.95 15.71
CA ILE A 307 37.11 5.75 15.53
C ILE A 307 35.96 5.16 16.33
N TYR A 308 34.98 6.00 16.63
CA TYR A 308 33.67 5.56 17.10
C TYR A 308 32.82 5.26 15.87
N ASP A 309 32.69 3.98 15.53
CA ASP A 309 32.06 3.48 14.30
C ASP A 309 30.52 3.37 14.39
N ARG A 310 29.96 3.47 15.61
CA ARG A 310 28.51 3.31 15.85
C ARG A 310 27.76 4.61 16.13
N ILE A 311 28.45 5.73 16.33
CA ILE A 311 27.81 7.02 16.63
C ILE A 311 28.26 8.08 15.65
N GLN A 312 27.29 8.84 15.16
CA GLN A 312 27.53 9.98 14.29
C GLN A 312 26.58 11.12 14.66
N VAL A 313 27.03 12.36 14.50
CA VAL A 313 26.14 13.52 14.56
C VAL A 313 25.85 13.97 13.14
N LYS A 314 24.59 14.08 12.76
CA LYS A 314 24.16 14.51 11.43
C LYS A 314 23.51 15.89 11.52
N GLN A 315 23.98 16.85 10.73
CA GLN A 315 23.38 18.18 10.63
C GLN A 315 23.25 18.59 9.15
N GLY A 316 22.01 18.65 8.66
CA GLY A 316 21.77 18.82 7.22
C GLY A 316 22.37 17.66 6.42
N ALA A 317 23.29 17.99 5.51
CA ALA A 317 24.06 17.01 4.73
C ALA A 317 25.47 16.76 5.29
N ASP A 318 25.80 17.30 6.46
CA ASP A 318 27.09 17.04 7.13
C ASP A 318 26.93 15.90 8.14
N ALA A 319 27.89 14.97 8.16
CA ALA A 319 28.00 13.92 9.15
C ALA A 319 29.34 14.05 9.88
N PHE A 320 29.29 14.13 11.21
CA PHE A 320 30.45 14.27 12.07
C PHE A 320 30.70 12.95 12.80
N THR A 321 31.90 12.42 12.62
CA THR A 321 32.37 11.17 13.25
C THR A 321 33.47 11.48 14.25
N PHE A 322 33.61 10.64 15.27
CA PHE A 322 34.52 10.90 16.39
C PHE A 322 35.73 9.97 16.38
N ARG A 323 36.89 10.52 16.73
CA ARG A 323 38.12 9.76 17.04
C ARG A 323 38.36 9.70 18.54
N ASP A 324 39.33 8.90 18.95
CA ASP A 324 39.78 8.84 20.35
C ASP A 324 40.22 10.20 20.92
N LEU A 325 40.83 11.07 20.11
CA LEU A 325 41.21 12.44 20.49
C LEU A 325 40.02 13.41 20.66
N ASP A 326 38.84 13.01 20.18
CA ASP A 326 37.61 13.80 20.30
C ASP A 326 36.75 13.33 21.48
N TYR A 327 37.24 12.38 22.27
CA TYR A 327 36.52 11.81 23.40
C TYR A 327 37.08 12.29 24.74
N LEU A 328 36.18 12.65 25.65
CA LEU A 328 36.47 12.87 27.07
C LEU A 328 35.58 11.95 27.93
N ASN A 329 36.12 11.44 29.02
CA ASN A 329 35.36 10.65 29.98
C ASN A 329 34.33 11.53 30.71
N LEU A 330 33.09 11.04 30.79
CA LEU A 330 32.03 11.61 31.62
C LEU A 330 31.87 10.77 32.89
N TYR A 331 32.40 11.26 34.01
CA TYR A 331 32.45 10.47 35.25
C TYR A 331 31.13 10.47 36.05
N GLY A 332 30.23 11.42 35.81
CA GLY A 332 28.98 11.57 36.55
C GLY A 332 28.05 12.59 35.91
N LEU A 333 26.78 12.53 36.29
CA LEU A 333 25.76 13.52 35.97
C LEU A 333 25.37 14.25 37.26
N SER A 334 25.42 15.58 37.26
CA SER A 334 25.13 16.41 38.43
C SER A 334 23.65 16.80 38.56
N ALA A 335 22.88 16.67 37.47
CA ALA A 335 21.47 17.03 37.45
C ALA A 335 20.66 16.15 38.41
N GLN A 336 19.82 16.76 39.23
CA GLN A 336 18.94 16.03 40.15
C GLN A 336 17.95 15.16 39.37
N GLY A 337 17.83 13.89 39.73
CA GLY A 337 16.99 12.91 39.04
C GLY A 337 17.63 12.25 37.82
N ALA A 338 18.92 12.51 37.53
CA ALA A 338 19.61 11.88 36.43
C ALA A 338 19.66 10.34 36.56
N PRO A 339 19.45 9.59 35.46
CA PRO A 339 19.45 8.13 35.50
C PRO A 339 20.85 7.57 35.73
N SER A 340 20.93 6.40 36.36
CA SER A 340 22.18 5.63 36.41
C SER A 340 22.54 5.17 35.00
N PHE A 341 23.82 5.24 34.65
CA PHE A 341 24.34 4.82 33.35
C PHE A 341 25.51 3.86 33.51
N ASN A 342 25.66 2.97 32.53
CA ASN A 342 26.74 1.97 32.51
C ASN A 342 27.86 2.34 31.53
N GLU A 343 27.61 3.28 30.63
CA GLU A 343 28.58 3.77 29.66
C GLU A 343 28.32 5.24 29.35
N SER A 344 29.37 6.04 29.24
CA SER A 344 29.25 7.49 29.09
C SER A 344 30.43 8.10 28.31
N GLY A 345 30.20 9.29 27.78
CA GLY A 345 31.20 10.04 27.03
C GLY A 345 30.79 11.47 26.77
N ILE A 346 31.79 12.35 26.68
CA ILE A 346 31.67 13.66 26.03
C ILE A 346 32.39 13.57 24.71
N PHE A 347 31.73 14.00 23.65
CA PHE A 347 32.25 14.01 22.28
C PHE A 347 32.43 15.43 21.80
N LEU A 348 33.62 15.72 21.28
CA LEU A 348 34.02 17.03 20.79
C LEU A 348 33.82 17.09 19.27
N ILE A 349 33.06 18.07 18.81
CA ILE A 349 32.91 18.40 17.39
C ILE A 349 33.78 19.63 17.12
N ARG A 350 34.83 19.45 16.34
CA ARG A 350 35.82 20.52 16.05
C ARG A 350 35.62 21.19 14.69
N ASP A 351 34.63 20.74 13.93
CA ASP A 351 34.35 21.24 12.59
C ASP A 351 33.51 22.52 12.66
N LYS A 352 33.93 23.56 11.91
CA LYS A 352 33.24 24.85 11.81
C LYS A 352 31.90 24.76 11.08
N ALA A 353 31.63 23.66 10.39
CA ALA A 353 30.35 23.42 9.75
C ALA A 353 29.23 23.16 10.79
N PHE A 354 29.57 22.64 11.97
CA PHE A 354 28.58 22.36 13.00
C PHE A 354 28.18 23.63 13.76
N SER A 355 26.89 23.77 14.06
CA SER A 355 26.40 24.80 14.97
C SER A 355 25.21 24.32 15.79
N ALA A 356 25.29 24.47 17.11
CA ALA A 356 24.20 24.10 18.03
C ALA A 356 22.92 24.95 17.86
N ALA A 357 22.97 26.05 17.11
CA ALA A 357 21.78 26.87 16.83
C ALA A 357 20.78 26.17 15.91
N TYR A 358 21.29 25.26 15.06
CA TYR A 358 20.51 24.56 14.03
C TYR A 358 20.16 23.14 14.51
N PRO A 359 19.03 22.56 14.05
CA PRO A 359 18.65 21.21 14.40
C PRO A 359 19.68 20.20 13.89
N TRP A 360 20.04 19.25 14.72
CA TRP A 360 20.92 18.13 14.38
C TRP A 360 20.32 16.81 14.87
N LYS A 361 20.91 15.69 14.48
CA LYS A 361 20.46 14.35 14.85
C LYS A 361 21.62 13.55 15.39
N LEU A 362 21.40 12.82 16.48
CA LEU A 362 22.30 11.74 16.87
C LEU A 362 21.88 10.49 16.09
N ALA A 363 22.81 9.92 15.33
CA ALA A 363 22.63 8.69 14.59
C ALA A 363 23.42 7.56 15.26
N PHE A 364 22.72 6.48 15.62
CA PHE A 364 23.33 5.24 16.07
C PHE A 364 23.28 4.21 14.95
N LEU A 365 24.43 3.66 14.58
CA LEU A 365 24.55 2.62 13.56
C LEU A 365 24.51 1.25 14.22
N GLY A 366 23.39 0.55 14.03
CA GLY A 366 23.17 -0.81 14.56
C GLY A 366 23.22 -1.85 13.46
N ASN A 367 23.65 -3.07 13.80
CA ASN A 367 23.57 -4.23 12.91
C ASN A 367 22.15 -4.79 12.94
N ARG A 368 21.41 -4.64 11.84
CA ARG A 368 20.11 -5.27 11.62
C ARG A 368 20.30 -6.63 10.96
N VAL A 369 19.62 -7.65 11.50
CA VAL A 369 19.55 -8.99 10.92
C VAL A 369 18.22 -9.14 10.18
N ASP A 370 18.25 -9.50 8.91
CA ASP A 370 17.04 -9.89 8.19
C ASP A 370 16.62 -11.30 8.65
N ARG A 371 15.44 -11.42 9.27
CA ARG A 371 14.92 -12.69 9.79
C ARG A 371 14.66 -13.74 8.69
N ALA A 372 14.42 -13.32 7.46
CA ALA A 372 14.13 -14.25 6.36
C ALA A 372 15.41 -14.82 5.74
N THR A 373 16.49 -14.04 5.70
CA THR A 373 17.73 -14.39 4.98
C THR A 373 18.94 -14.60 5.90
N GLY A 374 18.87 -14.18 7.16
CA GLY A 374 19.98 -14.17 8.11
C GLY A 374 21.07 -13.13 7.80
N ALA A 375 20.90 -12.34 6.74
CA ALA A 375 21.89 -11.33 6.33
C ALA A 375 21.96 -10.18 7.33
N ARG A 376 23.17 -9.66 7.57
CA ARG A 376 23.41 -8.50 8.45
C ARG A 376 23.63 -7.26 7.61
N SER A 377 22.90 -6.19 7.91
CA SER A 377 23.05 -4.86 7.30
C SER A 377 23.16 -3.80 8.39
N PHE A 378 23.95 -2.75 8.18
CA PHE A 378 23.91 -1.59 9.06
C PHE A 378 22.58 -0.84 8.85
N THR A 379 22.03 -0.29 9.92
CA THR A 379 20.85 0.57 9.88
C THR A 379 21.08 1.74 10.82
N SER A 380 20.79 2.95 10.34
CA SER A 380 20.88 4.18 11.13
C SER A 380 19.60 4.41 11.93
N PHE A 381 19.73 4.54 13.24
CA PHE A 381 18.67 4.96 14.16
C PHE A 381 18.93 6.40 14.59
N ASP A 382 18.05 7.31 14.18
CA ASP A 382 18.28 8.75 14.35
C ASP A 382 17.32 9.34 15.39
N ALA A 383 17.84 10.17 16.31
CA ALA A 383 17.05 11.00 17.21
C ALA A 383 17.36 12.48 16.98
N LYS A 384 16.32 13.29 16.75
CA LYS A 384 16.45 14.73 16.50
C LYS A 384 16.72 15.49 17.81
N TYR A 385 17.59 16.47 17.72
CA TYR A 385 17.90 17.42 18.78
C TYR A 385 17.85 18.84 18.24
N TRP A 386 17.21 19.73 18.99
CA TRP A 386 17.26 21.17 18.73
C TRP A 386 17.07 21.91 20.04
N LEU A 387 18.03 22.74 20.40
CA LEU A 387 17.98 23.53 21.62
C LEU A 387 16.67 24.35 21.68
N ALA A 388 16.12 24.52 22.88
CA ALA A 388 14.90 25.31 23.07
C ALA A 388 15.08 26.75 22.56
N ASP A 389 14.02 27.33 22.02
CA ASP A 389 14.01 28.71 21.52
C ASP A 389 14.36 29.72 22.61
N ALA A 390 13.88 29.50 23.84
CA ALA A 390 14.17 30.33 25.01
C ALA A 390 15.66 30.36 25.40
N LEU A 391 16.44 29.37 24.98
CA LEU A 391 17.88 29.24 25.29
C LEU A 391 18.77 29.86 24.19
N LEU A 392 18.19 30.34 23.08
CA LEU A 392 18.90 30.94 21.96
C LEU A 392 18.55 32.44 21.82
N GLN A 393 19.57 33.28 21.66
CA GLN A 393 19.37 34.71 21.45
C GLN A 393 18.78 34.93 20.05
N GLY A 394 17.57 35.51 20.00
CA GLY A 394 16.83 35.68 18.74
C GLY A 394 15.98 34.47 18.34
N GLY A 395 15.90 33.45 19.19
CA GLY A 395 15.11 32.24 18.95
C GLY A 395 15.76 31.27 17.97
N ARG A 396 14.98 30.27 17.54
CA ARG A 396 15.41 29.25 16.59
C ARG A 396 15.55 29.86 15.18
N PRO A 397 16.67 29.61 14.46
CA PRO A 397 16.78 30.01 13.07
C PRO A 397 15.73 29.30 12.22
N VAL A 398 15.24 29.97 11.18
CA VAL A 398 14.31 29.38 10.21
C VAL A 398 15.09 28.37 9.37
N VAL A 399 14.75 27.08 9.50
CA VAL A 399 15.35 26.00 8.72
C VAL A 399 14.28 25.41 7.82
N GLU A 400 14.48 25.55 6.52
CA GLU A 400 13.64 24.86 5.53
C GLU A 400 14.06 23.38 5.49
N GLU A 401 13.31 22.53 6.19
CA GLU A 401 13.48 21.08 6.05
C GLU A 401 13.00 20.64 4.67
N ALA A 402 13.81 19.83 4.00
CA ALA A 402 13.43 19.19 2.74
C ALA A 402 12.10 18.44 2.92
N ALA A 403 11.04 18.92 2.24
CA ALA A 403 9.73 18.29 2.31
C ALA A 403 9.81 16.80 1.95
N ALA A 404 9.05 15.97 2.69
CA ALA A 404 9.02 14.54 2.48
C ALA A 404 8.71 14.21 1.00
N PRO A 405 9.28 13.13 0.42
CA PRO A 405 9.16 12.84 -1.01
C PRO A 405 7.72 12.84 -1.53
N TRP A 406 6.78 12.29 -0.75
CA TRP A 406 5.36 12.26 -1.12
C TRP A 406 4.75 13.67 -1.19
N VAL A 407 5.10 14.60 -0.29
CA VAL A 407 4.58 15.98 -0.31
C VAL A 407 4.94 16.66 -1.63
N ARG A 408 6.17 16.47 -2.10
CA ARG A 408 6.64 17.03 -3.38
C ARG A 408 5.85 16.49 -4.56
N VAL A 409 5.49 15.21 -4.56
CA VAL A 409 4.65 14.60 -5.61
C VAL A 409 3.25 15.22 -5.62
N TRP A 410 2.66 15.46 -4.45
CA TRP A 410 1.34 16.10 -4.35
C TRP A 410 1.36 17.56 -4.81
N GLN A 411 2.39 18.32 -4.45
CA GLN A 411 2.55 19.71 -4.88
C GLN A 411 2.78 19.81 -6.39
N SER A 412 3.72 19.02 -6.93
CA SER A 412 4.06 19.06 -8.37
C SER A 412 2.92 18.64 -9.29
N ARG A 413 2.01 17.76 -8.83
CA ARG A 413 0.87 17.27 -9.63
C ARG A 413 -0.49 17.78 -9.17
N ALA A 414 -0.54 18.86 -8.39
CA ALA A 414 -1.75 19.37 -7.75
C ALA A 414 -2.94 19.56 -8.71
N VAL A 415 -2.73 20.15 -9.89
CA VAL A 415 -3.79 20.37 -10.90
C VAL A 415 -4.37 19.05 -11.41
N SER A 416 -3.51 18.09 -11.76
CA SER A 416 -3.95 16.77 -12.24
C SER A 416 -4.72 16.01 -11.16
N ILE A 417 -4.25 16.09 -9.91
CA ILE A 417 -4.91 15.49 -8.74
C ILE A 417 -6.29 16.13 -8.52
N ALA A 418 -6.40 17.46 -8.61
CA ALA A 418 -7.67 18.18 -8.47
C ALA A 418 -8.67 17.79 -9.57
N LEU A 419 -8.24 17.77 -10.84
CA LEU A 419 -9.08 17.33 -11.96
C LEU A 419 -9.55 15.88 -11.79
N PHE A 420 -8.67 15.00 -11.31
CA PHE A 420 -9.01 13.62 -11.01
C PHE A 420 -10.05 13.52 -9.89
N ALA A 421 -9.86 14.24 -8.78
CA ALA A 421 -10.84 14.28 -7.70
C ALA A 421 -12.21 14.78 -8.15
N VAL A 422 -12.24 15.85 -8.97
CA VAL A 422 -13.47 16.39 -9.56
C VAL A 422 -14.16 15.34 -10.44
N LEU A 423 -13.41 14.59 -11.25
CA LEU A 423 -13.96 13.49 -12.06
C LEU A 423 -14.63 12.42 -11.19
N LEU A 424 -13.97 11.98 -10.11
CA LEU A 424 -14.52 10.97 -9.19
C LEU A 424 -15.82 11.44 -8.53
N VAL A 425 -15.85 12.69 -8.06
CA VAL A 425 -17.04 13.30 -7.46
C VAL A 425 -18.15 13.43 -8.50
N ALA A 426 -17.84 13.96 -9.69
CA ALA A 426 -18.81 14.15 -10.77
C ALA A 426 -19.50 12.83 -11.16
N VAL A 427 -18.73 11.75 -11.36
CA VAL A 427 -19.29 10.44 -11.70
C VAL A 427 -20.13 9.87 -10.55
N THR A 428 -19.71 10.07 -9.29
CA THR A 428 -20.49 9.67 -8.12
C THR A 428 -21.83 10.40 -8.06
N VAL A 429 -21.84 11.71 -8.26
CA VAL A 429 -23.05 12.54 -8.24
C VAL A 429 -24.00 12.14 -9.37
N VAL A 430 -23.49 11.99 -10.60
CA VAL A 430 -24.28 11.53 -11.74
C VAL A 430 -24.89 10.15 -11.46
N TYR A 431 -24.12 9.23 -10.90
CA TYR A 431 -24.61 7.90 -10.55
C TYR A 431 -25.63 7.92 -9.39
N ALA A 432 -25.48 8.83 -8.42
CA ALA A 432 -26.48 9.02 -7.38
C ALA A 432 -27.85 9.42 -7.99
N PHE A 433 -27.84 10.22 -9.06
CA PHE A 433 -29.05 10.57 -9.84
C PHE A 433 -29.53 9.49 -10.83
N ARG A 434 -29.02 8.25 -10.76
CA ARG A 434 -29.39 7.15 -11.68
C ARG A 434 -30.89 6.92 -11.83
N GLU A 435 -31.69 7.08 -10.78
CA GLU A 435 -33.14 6.87 -10.85
C GLU A 435 -33.84 7.92 -11.72
N ARG A 436 -33.40 9.18 -11.63
CA ARG A 436 -33.91 10.26 -12.47
C ARG A 436 -33.50 10.04 -13.93
N LEU A 437 -32.24 9.71 -14.17
CA LEU A 437 -31.69 9.48 -15.51
C LEU A 437 -32.34 8.27 -16.21
N THR A 438 -32.58 7.19 -15.47
CA THR A 438 -33.23 5.98 -15.99
C THR A 438 -34.71 6.19 -16.29
N ARG A 439 -35.42 7.03 -15.51
CA ARG A 439 -36.81 7.44 -15.79
C ARG A 439 -36.95 8.28 -17.05
N LEU A 440 -35.95 9.10 -17.37
CA LEU A 440 -35.90 9.88 -18.62
C LEU A 440 -35.52 9.03 -19.83
N SER A 441 -35.04 7.80 -19.60
CA SER A 441 -34.60 6.89 -20.66
C SER A 441 -35.69 5.89 -21.02
N THR A 442 -35.65 5.40 -22.26
CA THR A 442 -36.51 4.32 -22.75
C THR A 442 -35.66 3.20 -23.36
N HIS A 443 -36.25 2.03 -23.60
CA HIS A 443 -35.55 0.91 -24.24
C HIS A 443 -35.00 1.26 -25.63
N LYS A 444 -35.61 2.24 -26.34
CA LYS A 444 -35.15 2.75 -27.64
C LYS A 444 -34.18 3.91 -27.49
N ASN A 445 -34.46 4.86 -26.62
CA ASN A 445 -33.61 6.02 -26.38
C ASN A 445 -33.00 5.98 -24.99
N LYS A 446 -31.74 5.52 -24.93
CA LYS A 446 -30.95 5.43 -23.68
C LYS A 446 -29.99 6.62 -23.50
N TRP A 447 -30.12 7.68 -24.29
CA TRP A 447 -29.16 8.80 -24.30
C TRP A 447 -28.88 9.42 -22.92
N PRO A 448 -29.88 9.70 -22.06
CA PRO A 448 -29.63 10.33 -20.76
C PRO A 448 -28.69 9.53 -19.84
N VAL A 449 -28.70 8.20 -19.92
CA VAL A 449 -27.75 7.36 -19.17
C VAL A 449 -26.46 7.17 -19.96
N ASN A 450 -26.57 6.92 -21.27
CA ASN A 450 -25.43 6.59 -22.12
C ASN A 450 -24.46 7.76 -22.29
N VAL A 451 -24.94 9.01 -22.37
CA VAL A 451 -24.07 10.17 -22.57
C VAL A 451 -23.08 10.29 -21.41
N PHE A 452 -23.56 10.23 -20.17
CA PHE A 452 -22.68 10.29 -19.01
C PHE A 452 -21.83 9.03 -18.86
N LYS A 453 -22.39 7.84 -19.12
CA LYS A 453 -21.65 6.59 -19.02
C LYS A 453 -20.49 6.55 -20.03
N TYR A 454 -20.73 6.95 -21.27
CA TYR A 454 -19.72 6.93 -22.33
C TYR A 454 -18.70 8.04 -22.16
N SER A 455 -19.09 9.21 -21.68
CA SER A 455 -18.14 10.25 -21.28
C SER A 455 -17.24 9.78 -20.13
N ALA A 456 -17.82 9.15 -19.10
CA ALA A 456 -17.06 8.56 -18.00
C ALA A 456 -16.09 7.48 -18.49
N TRP A 457 -16.50 6.64 -19.45
CA TRP A 457 -15.62 5.65 -20.07
C TRP A 457 -14.49 6.28 -20.88
N GLY A 458 -14.78 7.31 -21.69
CA GLY A 458 -13.76 8.02 -22.47
C GLY A 458 -12.70 8.63 -21.56
N LEU A 459 -13.13 9.30 -20.49
CA LEU A 459 -12.24 9.87 -19.48
C LEU A 459 -11.50 8.78 -18.68
N SER A 460 -12.18 7.69 -18.33
CA SER A 460 -11.59 6.55 -17.64
C SER A 460 -10.49 5.87 -18.47
N ILE A 461 -10.72 5.65 -19.78
CA ILE A 461 -9.72 5.03 -20.66
C ILE A 461 -8.58 6.00 -20.95
N GLY A 462 -8.90 7.21 -21.41
CA GLY A 462 -7.92 8.20 -21.85
C GLY A 462 -7.18 8.87 -20.70
N PHE A 463 -7.90 9.62 -19.86
CA PHE A 463 -7.29 10.41 -18.79
C PHE A 463 -6.81 9.53 -17.62
N VAL A 464 -7.65 8.62 -17.12
CA VAL A 464 -7.30 7.81 -15.94
C VAL A 464 -6.35 6.66 -16.29
N GLY A 465 -6.68 5.91 -17.35
CA GLY A 465 -5.91 4.75 -17.79
C GLY A 465 -4.58 5.14 -18.44
N PHE A 466 -4.61 5.79 -19.61
CA PHE A 466 -3.38 6.12 -20.35
C PHE A 466 -2.67 7.39 -19.85
N GLY A 467 -3.39 8.39 -19.36
CA GLY A 467 -2.81 9.66 -18.90
C GLY A 467 -2.19 9.56 -17.50
N ALA A 468 -3.01 9.28 -16.49
CA ALA A 468 -2.59 9.22 -15.09
C ALA A 468 -2.01 7.85 -14.69
N MET A 469 -2.18 6.81 -15.50
CA MET A 469 -1.78 5.42 -15.20
C MET A 469 -2.34 4.91 -13.85
N ALA A 470 -3.46 5.50 -13.43
CA ALA A 470 -4.05 5.27 -12.13
C ALA A 470 -4.98 4.07 -12.19
N GLN A 471 -4.41 2.87 -12.19
CA GLN A 471 -5.17 1.63 -12.16
C GLN A 471 -5.02 0.91 -10.80
N PRO A 472 -6.13 0.74 -10.06
CA PRO A 472 -6.18 -0.14 -8.90
C PRO A 472 -5.96 -1.60 -9.31
N SER A 473 -5.15 -2.34 -8.53
CA SER A 473 -4.75 -3.72 -8.80
C SER A 473 -4.97 -4.62 -7.57
N ILE A 474 -5.00 -5.93 -7.78
CA ILE A 474 -5.03 -6.90 -6.68
C ILE A 474 -3.79 -6.80 -5.78
N THR A 475 -2.62 -6.45 -6.32
CA THR A 475 -1.38 -6.36 -5.53
C THR A 475 -1.53 -5.38 -4.38
N GLN A 476 -2.20 -4.25 -4.60
CA GLN A 476 -2.46 -3.25 -3.56
C GLN A 476 -3.37 -3.80 -2.45
N VAL A 477 -4.35 -4.63 -2.81
CA VAL A 477 -5.19 -5.32 -1.80
C VAL A 477 -4.32 -6.26 -0.98
N LEU A 478 -3.45 -7.05 -1.62
CA LEU A 478 -2.53 -7.96 -0.92
C LEU A 478 -1.56 -7.18 -0.02
N THR A 479 -1.01 -6.06 -0.50
CA THR A 479 -0.16 -5.15 0.28
C THR A 479 -0.93 -4.55 1.46
N TRP A 480 -2.21 -4.21 1.32
CA TRP A 480 -3.04 -3.75 2.45
C TRP A 480 -3.19 -4.83 3.51
N PHE A 481 -3.52 -6.06 3.10
CA PHE A 481 -3.61 -7.20 4.03
C PHE A 481 -2.27 -7.43 4.76
N HIS A 482 -1.16 -7.40 4.04
CA HIS A 482 0.16 -7.57 4.63
C HIS A 482 0.55 -6.37 5.53
N SER A 483 0.36 -5.13 5.10
CA SER A 483 0.72 -3.94 5.89
C SER A 483 -0.11 -3.81 7.17
N LEU A 484 -1.39 -4.18 7.15
CA LEU A 484 -2.24 -4.24 8.34
C LEU A 484 -1.78 -5.28 9.36
N LEU A 485 -1.17 -6.39 8.89
CA LEU A 485 -0.76 -7.51 9.74
C LEU A 485 0.69 -7.39 10.24
N PHE A 486 1.59 -6.75 9.48
CA PHE A 486 3.03 -6.82 9.72
C PHE A 486 3.71 -5.48 10.01
N ASN A 487 3.47 -4.42 9.23
CA ASN A 487 4.08 -3.10 9.42
C ASN A 487 3.30 -2.03 8.65
N TRP A 488 2.70 -1.07 9.36
CA TRP A 488 1.91 0.01 8.77
C TRP A 488 2.76 1.28 8.58
N THR A 489 3.01 1.66 7.32
CA THR A 489 3.73 2.90 6.97
C THR A 489 2.94 3.75 5.96
N TRP A 490 2.46 4.92 6.39
CA TRP A 490 1.65 5.83 5.56
C TRP A 490 2.38 6.42 4.36
N SER A 491 3.71 6.53 4.43
CA SER A 491 4.55 7.14 3.38
C SER A 491 4.40 6.45 2.03
N LEU A 492 4.35 5.11 2.01
CA LEU A 492 4.24 4.33 0.78
C LEU A 492 2.89 4.53 0.08
N PHE A 493 1.80 4.59 0.86
CA PHE A 493 0.46 4.82 0.31
C PHE A 493 0.26 6.25 -0.22
N LEU A 494 0.84 7.25 0.46
CA LEU A 494 0.75 8.65 0.05
C LEU A 494 1.64 8.98 -1.14
N SER A 495 2.56 8.08 -1.52
CA SER A 495 3.49 8.30 -2.62
C SER A 495 2.82 8.24 -4.01
N ASP A 496 1.68 7.55 -4.15
CA ASP A 496 0.84 7.59 -5.36
C ASP A 496 -0.52 8.27 -5.07
N PRO A 497 -0.65 9.58 -5.34
CA PRO A 497 -1.86 10.34 -5.01
C PRO A 497 -3.10 9.86 -5.78
N PHE A 498 -2.96 9.44 -7.04
CA PHE A 498 -4.11 9.07 -7.86
C PHE A 498 -4.69 7.74 -7.40
N ILE A 499 -3.83 6.74 -7.20
CA ILE A 499 -4.25 5.42 -6.70
C ILE A 499 -4.84 5.56 -5.30
N PHE A 500 -4.25 6.40 -4.45
CA PHE A 500 -4.76 6.68 -3.11
C PHE A 500 -6.19 7.25 -3.13
N LEU A 501 -6.42 8.31 -3.92
CA LEU A 501 -7.76 8.88 -4.10
C LEU A 501 -8.75 7.87 -4.70
N PHE A 502 -8.28 7.02 -5.61
CA PHE A 502 -9.14 6.01 -6.22
C PHE A 502 -9.57 4.94 -5.21
N TRP A 503 -8.70 4.54 -4.29
CA TRP A 503 -9.06 3.61 -3.21
C TRP A 503 -10.07 4.20 -2.24
N ILE A 504 -9.93 5.48 -1.88
CA ILE A 504 -10.95 6.19 -1.10
C ILE A 504 -12.30 6.12 -1.84
N PHE A 505 -12.30 6.45 -3.13
CA PHE A 505 -13.49 6.35 -3.96
C PHE A 505 -14.06 4.91 -4.02
N ILE A 506 -13.23 3.89 -4.21
CA ILE A 506 -13.66 2.49 -4.27
C ILE A 506 -14.29 2.07 -2.95
N ILE A 507 -13.63 2.33 -1.82
CA ILE A 507 -14.13 1.96 -0.49
C ILE A 507 -15.51 2.60 -0.27
N LEU A 508 -15.61 3.92 -0.44
CA LEU A 508 -16.88 4.63 -0.25
C LEU A 508 -17.98 4.11 -1.18
N THR A 509 -17.68 3.98 -2.48
CA THR A 509 -18.70 3.60 -3.47
C THR A 509 -19.13 2.14 -3.38
N VAL A 510 -18.25 1.23 -2.95
CA VAL A 510 -18.58 -0.17 -2.71
C VAL A 510 -19.58 -0.32 -1.55
N PHE A 511 -19.44 0.45 -0.46
CA PHE A 511 -20.43 0.44 0.62
C PHE A 511 -21.73 1.16 0.24
N LEU A 512 -21.67 2.23 -0.55
CA LEU A 512 -22.89 2.94 -0.97
C LEU A 512 -23.69 2.15 -2.01
N PHE A 513 -23.04 1.67 -3.06
CA PHE A 513 -23.69 1.15 -4.27
C PHE A 513 -23.25 -0.28 -4.64
N GLY A 514 -22.24 -0.84 -3.98
CA GLY A 514 -21.56 -2.06 -4.42
C GLY A 514 -20.50 -1.77 -5.50
N ARG A 515 -19.78 -2.82 -5.93
CA ARG A 515 -18.65 -2.69 -6.87
C ARG A 515 -19.00 -2.16 -8.26
N GLY A 516 -20.28 -2.11 -8.63
CA GLY A 516 -20.70 -1.83 -10.00
C GLY A 516 -20.44 -0.38 -10.45
N LEU A 517 -20.35 0.60 -9.54
CA LEU A 517 -19.96 1.96 -9.91
C LEU A 517 -18.50 1.99 -10.39
N PHE A 518 -17.57 1.45 -9.60
CA PHE A 518 -16.17 1.35 -10.02
C PHE A 518 -16.02 0.41 -11.23
N CYS A 519 -16.41 -0.86 -11.12
CA CYS A 519 -16.16 -1.86 -12.16
C CYS A 519 -16.89 -1.55 -13.48
N GLY A 520 -18.07 -0.92 -13.43
CA GLY A 520 -18.90 -0.62 -14.59
C GLY A 520 -18.65 0.74 -15.24
N TRP A 521 -18.28 1.76 -14.47
CA TRP A 521 -18.18 3.15 -14.95
C TRP A 521 -16.76 3.71 -14.92
N MET A 522 -15.97 3.40 -13.89
CA MET A 522 -14.68 4.07 -13.65
C MET A 522 -13.45 3.22 -13.93
N CYS A 523 -13.56 1.89 -13.94
CA CYS A 523 -12.45 0.99 -14.21
C CYS A 523 -12.02 1.09 -15.68
N PRO A 524 -10.80 1.60 -15.99
CA PRO A 524 -10.33 1.81 -17.37
C PRO A 524 -10.42 0.55 -18.24
N PHE A 525 -9.92 -0.59 -17.73
CA PHE A 525 -9.97 -1.86 -18.45
C PHE A 525 -11.40 -2.36 -18.66
N GLY A 526 -12.26 -2.20 -17.66
CA GLY A 526 -13.67 -2.58 -17.76
C GLY A 526 -14.40 -1.76 -18.82
N SER A 527 -14.21 -0.44 -18.78
CA SER A 527 -14.75 0.51 -19.77
C SER A 527 -14.27 0.17 -21.18
N LEU A 528 -12.98 -0.11 -21.36
CA LEU A 528 -12.40 -0.51 -22.64
C LEU A 528 -13.04 -1.81 -23.16
N SER A 529 -13.18 -2.82 -22.30
CA SER A 529 -13.78 -4.11 -22.67
C SER A 529 -15.25 -4.00 -23.08
N GLU A 530 -16.07 -3.20 -22.39
CA GLU A 530 -17.48 -2.96 -22.81
C GLU A 530 -17.58 -2.08 -24.06
N ALA A 531 -16.68 -1.10 -24.21
CA ALA A 531 -16.61 -0.28 -25.41
C ALA A 531 -16.32 -1.17 -26.64
N LEU A 532 -15.35 -2.09 -26.55
CA LEU A 532 -15.05 -3.06 -27.61
C LEU A 532 -16.26 -3.93 -27.96
N PHE A 533 -16.98 -4.44 -26.95
CA PHE A 533 -18.20 -5.22 -27.19
C PHE A 533 -19.25 -4.43 -27.98
N LYS A 534 -19.42 -3.14 -27.68
CA LYS A 534 -20.35 -2.25 -28.40
C LYS A 534 -19.86 -1.91 -29.80
N VAL A 535 -18.56 -1.67 -29.98
CA VAL A 535 -17.95 -1.47 -31.31
C VAL A 535 -18.14 -2.71 -32.17
N GLY A 536 -17.90 -3.91 -31.65
CA GLY A 536 -18.16 -5.16 -32.37
C GLY A 536 -19.60 -5.30 -32.85
N ARG A 537 -20.58 -4.78 -32.09
CA ARG A 537 -21.98 -4.76 -32.49
C ARG A 537 -22.24 -3.83 -33.68
N VAL A 538 -21.59 -2.66 -33.71
CA VAL A 538 -21.66 -1.70 -34.81
C VAL A 538 -20.99 -2.26 -36.06
N LEU A 539 -19.88 -2.98 -35.90
CA LEU A 539 -19.16 -3.68 -36.99
C LEU A 539 -19.87 -4.95 -37.52
N GLY A 540 -21.12 -5.20 -37.12
CA GLY A 540 -21.91 -6.33 -37.64
C GLY A 540 -21.65 -7.69 -36.97
N LEU A 541 -20.83 -7.76 -35.91
CA LEU A 541 -20.55 -9.02 -35.19
C LEU A 541 -21.72 -9.50 -34.31
N LYS A 542 -22.85 -8.78 -34.31
CA LYS A 542 -24.04 -9.05 -33.46
C LYS A 542 -24.51 -10.51 -33.53
N ARG A 543 -24.39 -11.17 -34.69
CA ARG A 543 -24.80 -12.58 -34.88
C ARG A 543 -24.00 -13.58 -34.03
N TRP A 544 -22.76 -13.23 -33.70
CA TRP A 544 -21.83 -14.06 -32.91
C TRP A 544 -21.77 -13.66 -31.44
N GLN A 545 -22.33 -12.52 -31.07
CA GLN A 545 -22.42 -12.04 -29.68
C GLN A 545 -23.54 -12.76 -28.90
N ARG A 546 -23.38 -14.07 -28.69
CA ARG A 546 -24.32 -14.86 -27.88
C ARG A 546 -23.87 -14.89 -26.41
N PRO A 547 -24.81 -14.76 -25.46
CA PRO A 547 -24.46 -14.94 -24.05
C PRO A 547 -23.99 -16.37 -23.80
N VAL A 548 -23.08 -16.53 -22.85
CA VAL A 548 -22.58 -17.84 -22.44
C VAL A 548 -23.75 -18.60 -21.80
N PRO A 549 -23.94 -19.90 -22.06
CA PRO A 549 -24.97 -20.69 -21.38
C PRO A 549 -24.87 -20.55 -19.86
N GLN A 550 -26.02 -20.35 -19.18
CA GLN A 550 -26.04 -20.02 -17.75
C GLN A 550 -25.29 -21.04 -16.87
N TRP A 551 -25.43 -22.34 -17.15
CA TRP A 551 -24.71 -23.39 -16.42
C TRP A 551 -23.18 -23.24 -16.50
N LEU A 552 -22.66 -22.75 -17.63
CA LEU A 552 -21.23 -22.54 -17.84
C LEU A 552 -20.79 -21.22 -17.20
N HIS A 553 -21.60 -20.17 -17.35
CA HIS A 553 -21.39 -18.89 -16.66
C HIS A 553 -21.29 -19.08 -15.14
N ASP A 554 -22.22 -19.83 -14.55
CA ASP A 554 -22.28 -20.11 -13.12
C ASP A 554 -21.08 -20.87 -12.58
N ARG A 555 -20.39 -21.66 -13.43
CA ARG A 555 -19.15 -22.34 -13.08
C ARG A 555 -17.93 -21.46 -13.30
N LEU A 556 -17.83 -20.80 -14.46
CA LEU A 556 -16.68 -19.96 -14.81
C LEU A 556 -16.52 -18.76 -13.89
N LYS A 557 -17.61 -18.20 -13.35
CA LYS A 557 -17.53 -17.08 -12.40
C LYS A 557 -16.79 -17.43 -11.11
N TRP A 558 -16.63 -18.72 -10.77
CA TRP A 558 -15.84 -19.14 -9.61
C TRP A 558 -14.33 -19.02 -9.85
N LEU A 559 -13.88 -18.99 -11.10
CA LEU A 559 -12.46 -18.93 -11.43
C LEU A 559 -11.80 -17.65 -10.87
N LYS A 560 -12.40 -16.47 -11.03
CA LYS A 560 -11.87 -15.22 -10.43
C LYS A 560 -11.73 -15.29 -8.92
N TYR A 561 -12.63 -16.02 -8.24
CA TYR A 561 -12.56 -16.19 -6.79
C TYR A 561 -11.45 -17.17 -6.40
N ALA A 562 -11.29 -18.26 -7.16
CA ALA A 562 -10.18 -19.18 -6.98
C ALA A 562 -8.82 -18.49 -7.19
N ILE A 563 -8.70 -17.65 -8.23
CA ILE A 563 -7.50 -16.84 -8.47
C ILE A 563 -7.26 -15.89 -7.30
N PHE A 564 -8.29 -15.15 -6.85
CA PHE A 564 -8.17 -14.24 -5.72
C PHE A 564 -7.70 -14.94 -4.44
N PHE A 565 -8.36 -16.02 -4.02
CA PHE A 565 -7.98 -16.75 -2.81
C PHE A 565 -6.62 -17.45 -2.95
N GLY A 566 -6.27 -17.91 -4.16
CA GLY A 566 -4.94 -18.45 -4.47
C GLY A 566 -3.85 -17.39 -4.29
N LEU A 567 -4.03 -16.20 -4.86
CA LEU A 567 -3.10 -15.08 -4.71
C LEU A 567 -3.00 -14.62 -3.25
N LEU A 568 -4.13 -14.53 -2.55
CA LEU A 568 -4.16 -14.21 -1.13
C LEU A 568 -3.35 -15.24 -0.32
N THR A 569 -3.58 -16.52 -0.56
CA THR A 569 -2.85 -17.61 0.10
C THR A 569 -1.35 -17.53 -0.17
N VAL A 570 -0.94 -17.39 -1.44
CA VAL A 570 0.48 -17.28 -1.81
C VAL A 570 1.12 -16.05 -1.18
N SER A 571 0.41 -14.91 -1.11
CA SER A 571 0.93 -13.68 -0.50
C SER A 571 1.27 -13.82 0.98
N MET A 572 0.65 -14.78 1.69
CA MET A 572 0.99 -15.09 3.08
C MET A 572 2.30 -15.87 3.22
N PHE A 573 2.74 -16.57 2.17
CA PHE A 573 4.01 -17.31 2.17
C PHE A 573 5.15 -16.52 1.51
N SER A 574 4.86 -15.80 0.43
CA SER A 574 5.82 -14.98 -0.31
C SER A 574 5.12 -13.86 -1.06
N MET A 575 5.40 -12.61 -0.68
CA MET A 575 4.90 -11.44 -1.39
C MET A 575 5.42 -11.39 -2.83
N GLY A 576 6.71 -11.71 -3.06
CA GLY A 576 7.31 -11.70 -4.39
C GLY A 576 6.64 -12.71 -5.35
N LEU A 577 6.35 -13.93 -4.88
CA LEU A 577 5.64 -14.91 -5.72
C LEU A 577 4.20 -14.47 -6.01
N ALA A 578 3.51 -13.89 -5.03
CA ALA A 578 2.14 -13.38 -5.23
C ALA A 578 2.09 -12.24 -6.25
N GLU A 579 3.11 -11.37 -6.28
CA GLU A 579 3.24 -10.30 -7.27
C GLU A 579 3.46 -10.86 -8.69
N VAL A 580 4.30 -11.87 -8.86
CA VAL A 580 4.50 -12.55 -10.15
C VAL A 580 3.22 -13.24 -10.62
N LEU A 581 2.51 -13.93 -9.72
CA LEU A 581 1.23 -14.56 -10.08
C LEU A 581 0.11 -13.54 -10.35
N SER A 582 0.22 -12.32 -9.79
CA SER A 582 -0.73 -11.23 -10.05
C SER A 582 -0.63 -10.69 -11.48
N GLU A 583 0.33 -11.14 -12.30
CA GLU A 583 0.38 -10.86 -13.74
C GLU A 583 -0.81 -11.43 -14.54
N VAL A 584 -1.66 -12.24 -13.89
CA VAL A 584 -2.99 -12.57 -14.40
C VAL A 584 -3.84 -11.32 -14.69
N GLU A 585 -3.50 -10.17 -14.09
CA GLU A 585 -4.14 -8.89 -14.38
C GLU A 585 -3.58 -8.22 -15.66
N PRO A 586 -4.41 -7.96 -16.68
CA PRO A 586 -3.98 -7.38 -17.95
C PRO A 586 -3.71 -5.87 -17.86
N PHE A 587 -4.00 -5.25 -16.72
CA PHE A 587 -4.00 -3.80 -16.57
C PHE A 587 -2.65 -3.17 -16.84
N LYS A 588 -1.62 -3.81 -16.31
CA LYS A 588 -0.22 -3.46 -16.41
C LYS A 588 0.25 -3.45 -17.86
N THR A 589 0.02 -4.56 -18.57
CA THR A 589 0.34 -4.69 -20.00
C THR A 589 -0.45 -3.71 -20.86
N THR A 590 -1.69 -3.37 -20.47
CA THR A 590 -2.58 -2.51 -21.27
C THR A 590 -2.27 -1.03 -21.08
N PHE A 591 -2.12 -0.55 -19.84
CA PHE A 591 -2.06 0.87 -19.51
C PHE A 591 -0.71 1.36 -18.97
N LEU A 592 0.04 0.55 -18.22
CA LEU A 592 1.28 0.99 -17.58
C LEU A 592 2.49 0.85 -18.52
N VAL A 593 2.63 -0.32 -19.17
CA VAL A 593 3.81 -0.69 -19.96
C VAL A 593 3.59 -0.47 -21.45
N GLY A 594 2.37 -0.75 -21.89
CA GLY A 594 2.04 -0.92 -23.30
C GLY A 594 2.31 -2.34 -23.80
N ILE A 595 1.52 -2.73 -24.80
CA ILE A 595 1.52 -4.08 -25.39
C ILE A 595 2.84 -4.36 -26.14
N THR A 596 3.50 -3.32 -26.66
CA THR A 596 4.71 -3.40 -27.49
C THR A 596 6.00 -3.51 -26.68
N ASN A 597 6.04 -2.91 -25.47
CA ASN A 597 7.25 -2.85 -24.65
C ASN A 597 7.40 -4.07 -23.74
N ARG A 598 6.42 -4.98 -23.74
CA ARG A 598 6.38 -6.17 -22.88
C ARG A 598 6.71 -7.43 -23.68
N ALA A 599 7.19 -8.45 -22.99
CA ALA A 599 7.39 -9.77 -23.60
C ALA A 599 6.11 -10.28 -24.28
N TRP A 600 6.28 -10.88 -25.46
CA TRP A 600 5.18 -11.26 -26.35
C TRP A 600 4.06 -12.11 -25.71
N PRO A 601 4.29 -13.00 -24.71
CA PRO A 601 3.21 -13.80 -24.13
C PRO A 601 2.16 -12.94 -23.43
N TYR A 602 2.58 -11.85 -22.76
CA TYR A 602 1.68 -10.94 -22.08
C TYR A 602 0.89 -10.08 -23.05
N GLY A 603 1.53 -9.64 -24.15
CA GLY A 603 0.85 -8.94 -25.23
C GLY A 603 -0.22 -9.82 -25.89
N LEU A 604 0.11 -11.08 -26.16
CA LEU A 604 -0.84 -12.07 -26.68
C LEU A 604 -2.00 -12.31 -25.71
N PHE A 605 -1.73 -12.45 -24.41
CA PHE A 605 -2.75 -12.62 -23.39
C PHE A 605 -3.76 -11.46 -23.39
N VAL A 606 -3.29 -10.22 -23.43
CA VAL A 606 -4.16 -9.03 -23.55
C VAL A 606 -4.93 -9.04 -24.87
N ALA A 607 -4.27 -9.33 -25.99
CA ALA A 607 -4.92 -9.39 -27.30
C ALA A 607 -6.05 -10.43 -27.34
N VAL A 608 -5.86 -11.60 -26.73
CA VAL A 608 -6.91 -12.62 -26.58
C VAL A 608 -8.07 -12.12 -25.73
N LEU A 609 -7.81 -11.48 -24.59
CA LEU A 609 -8.86 -10.93 -23.73
C LEU A 609 -9.67 -9.81 -24.40
N LEU A 610 -9.00 -8.90 -25.10
CA LEU A 610 -9.64 -7.82 -25.86
C LEU A 610 -10.40 -8.37 -27.08
N GLY A 611 -9.83 -9.37 -27.77
CA GLY A 611 -10.50 -10.09 -28.86
C GLY A 611 -11.77 -10.80 -28.39
N LEU A 612 -11.70 -11.51 -27.25
CA LEU A 612 -12.88 -12.11 -26.62
C LEU A 612 -13.92 -11.06 -26.21
N SER A 613 -13.50 -9.85 -25.86
CA SER A 613 -14.39 -8.74 -25.49
C SER A 613 -15.24 -8.26 -26.68
N LEU A 614 -14.85 -8.56 -27.93
CA LEU A 614 -15.70 -8.28 -29.10
C LEU A 614 -16.92 -9.20 -29.18
N PHE A 615 -16.83 -10.41 -28.63
CA PHE A 615 -17.87 -11.43 -28.71
C PHE A 615 -18.66 -11.60 -27.40
N ILE A 616 -17.99 -11.49 -26.27
CA ILE A 616 -18.58 -11.63 -24.93
C ILE A 616 -18.44 -10.30 -24.22
N GLU A 617 -19.51 -9.83 -23.57
CA GLU A 617 -19.43 -8.61 -22.77
C GLU A 617 -18.54 -8.83 -21.54
N ARG A 618 -17.42 -8.09 -21.44
CA ARG A 618 -16.52 -8.06 -20.27
C ARG A 618 -16.06 -9.45 -19.76
N PRO A 619 -15.42 -10.30 -20.59
CA PRO A 619 -15.07 -11.67 -20.22
C PRO A 619 -14.07 -11.71 -19.05
N TYR A 620 -13.07 -10.83 -19.04
CA TYR A 620 -12.09 -10.74 -17.96
C TYR A 620 -12.74 -10.38 -16.62
N CYS A 621 -13.58 -9.34 -16.59
CA CYS A 621 -14.24 -8.88 -15.35
C CYS A 621 -15.20 -9.90 -14.75
N LYS A 622 -15.77 -10.79 -15.59
CA LYS A 622 -16.69 -11.86 -15.16
C LYS A 622 -15.97 -13.08 -14.61
N TYR A 623 -14.87 -13.49 -15.25
CA TYR A 623 -14.33 -14.83 -15.05
C TYR A 623 -12.91 -14.86 -14.47
N ILE A 624 -12.09 -13.82 -14.64
CA ILE A 624 -10.66 -13.88 -14.30
C ILE A 624 -10.28 -12.84 -13.24
N CYS A 625 -10.86 -11.63 -13.30
CA CYS A 625 -10.43 -10.47 -12.51
C CYS A 625 -10.42 -10.69 -10.98
N PRO A 626 -9.24 -10.86 -10.35
CA PRO A 626 -9.15 -11.10 -8.91
C PRO A 626 -9.50 -9.87 -8.09
N LEU A 627 -9.14 -8.66 -8.54
CA LEU A 627 -9.61 -7.42 -7.94
C LEU A 627 -11.15 -7.35 -7.93
N GLY A 628 -11.78 -7.75 -9.03
CA GLY A 628 -13.23 -7.80 -9.14
C GLY A 628 -13.88 -8.80 -8.19
N ALA A 629 -13.18 -9.88 -7.83
CA ALA A 629 -13.60 -10.85 -6.82
C ALA A 629 -13.43 -10.29 -5.39
N ALA A 630 -12.32 -9.60 -5.10
CA ALA A 630 -12.09 -8.93 -3.83
C ALA A 630 -13.18 -7.89 -3.53
N LEU A 631 -13.51 -7.03 -4.50
CA LEU A 631 -14.55 -5.99 -4.35
C LEU A 631 -15.99 -6.57 -4.32
N ALA A 632 -16.18 -7.80 -4.80
CA ALA A 632 -17.49 -8.44 -4.78
C ALA A 632 -17.95 -8.84 -3.38
N MET A 633 -17.01 -9.18 -2.47
CA MET A 633 -17.35 -9.58 -1.09
C MET A 633 -18.04 -8.45 -0.29
N PRO A 634 -17.44 -7.25 -0.15
CA PRO A 634 -18.06 -6.14 0.58
C PRO A 634 -19.32 -5.58 -0.10
N SER A 635 -19.55 -5.87 -1.39
CA SER A 635 -20.75 -5.43 -2.13
C SER A 635 -22.06 -6.01 -1.56
N THR A 636 -21.99 -7.04 -0.71
CA THR A 636 -23.15 -7.58 0.01
C THR A 636 -23.72 -6.55 1.01
N PHE A 637 -22.87 -5.72 1.61
CA PHE A 637 -23.23 -4.72 2.62
C PHE A 637 -23.62 -3.35 2.04
N ARG A 638 -23.94 -3.30 0.74
CA ARG A 638 -24.30 -2.07 0.02
C ARG A 638 -25.51 -1.36 0.66
N TRP A 639 -25.53 -0.04 0.70
CA TRP A 639 -26.70 0.67 1.23
C TRP A 639 -27.83 0.82 0.21
N TYR A 640 -27.49 1.01 -1.06
CA TYR A 640 -28.45 1.26 -2.12
C TYR A 640 -28.35 0.23 -3.25
N GLY A 641 -29.29 -0.72 -3.29
CA GLY A 641 -29.44 -1.71 -4.36
C GLY A 641 -30.13 -1.19 -5.63
N LEU A 642 -30.25 -2.06 -6.64
CA LEU A 642 -31.08 -1.80 -7.82
C LEU A 642 -32.54 -2.20 -7.54
N ARG A 643 -33.49 -1.47 -8.12
CA ARG A 643 -34.93 -1.70 -7.90
C ARG A 643 -35.47 -2.83 -8.78
N ARG A 644 -36.38 -3.64 -8.23
CA ARG A 644 -37.09 -4.72 -8.92
C ARG A 644 -38.58 -4.73 -8.59
N LYS A 645 -39.40 -5.20 -9.54
CA LYS A 645 -40.84 -5.43 -9.35
C LYS A 645 -41.11 -6.90 -9.06
N GLN A 646 -42.21 -7.21 -8.40
CA GLN A 646 -42.60 -8.60 -8.15
C GLN A 646 -42.77 -9.39 -9.46
N ASP A 647 -43.40 -8.81 -10.49
CA ASP A 647 -43.60 -9.47 -11.81
C ASP A 647 -42.30 -9.79 -12.56
N CYS A 648 -41.16 -9.36 -12.05
CA CYS A 648 -39.89 -9.70 -12.67
C CYS A 648 -39.54 -11.19 -12.56
N ASN A 649 -40.09 -11.90 -11.59
CA ASN A 649 -39.90 -13.35 -11.42
C ASN A 649 -40.59 -14.18 -12.53
N SER A 650 -41.64 -13.62 -13.14
CA SER A 650 -42.45 -14.28 -14.18
C SER A 650 -42.09 -13.76 -15.58
N CYS A 651 -41.84 -12.46 -15.72
CA CYS A 651 -41.56 -11.78 -17.00
C CYS A 651 -40.19 -12.11 -17.61
N LYS A 652 -39.13 -12.14 -16.79
CA LYS A 652 -37.74 -12.47 -17.17
C LYS A 652 -37.09 -11.62 -18.28
N ALA A 653 -37.75 -10.56 -18.78
CA ALA A 653 -37.19 -9.70 -19.84
C ALA A 653 -35.84 -9.07 -19.46
N CYS A 654 -35.69 -8.59 -18.22
CA CYS A 654 -34.42 -8.04 -17.75
C CYS A 654 -33.30 -9.10 -17.68
N ALA A 655 -33.63 -10.37 -17.41
CA ALA A 655 -32.63 -11.44 -17.35
C ALA A 655 -32.05 -11.76 -18.73
N VAL A 656 -32.90 -11.78 -19.76
CA VAL A 656 -32.48 -11.98 -21.17
C VAL A 656 -31.58 -10.83 -21.63
N GLY A 657 -31.89 -9.60 -21.24
CA GLY A 657 -31.09 -8.41 -21.57
C GLY A 657 -29.87 -8.18 -20.68
N CYS A 658 -29.61 -9.03 -19.68
CA CYS A 658 -28.52 -8.81 -18.73
C CYS A 658 -27.17 -9.25 -19.33
N GLY A 659 -26.43 -8.29 -19.87
CA GLY A 659 -25.08 -8.50 -20.38
C GLY A 659 -24.13 -9.12 -19.37
N ALA A 660 -24.22 -8.73 -18.09
CA ALA A 660 -23.43 -9.30 -17.00
C ALA A 660 -23.85 -10.73 -16.59
N GLN A 661 -25.05 -11.18 -16.99
CA GLN A 661 -25.68 -12.43 -16.56
C GLN A 661 -25.88 -12.55 -15.03
N ALA A 662 -26.01 -11.40 -14.36
CA ALA A 662 -26.18 -11.32 -12.91
C ALA A 662 -27.63 -11.54 -12.42
N ILE A 663 -28.59 -11.78 -13.33
CA ILE A 663 -29.99 -12.02 -12.98
C ILE A 663 -30.30 -13.50 -13.17
N ASP A 664 -30.76 -14.16 -12.10
CA ASP A 664 -31.06 -15.59 -12.12
C ASP A 664 -32.38 -15.92 -12.85
N ALA A 665 -32.68 -17.23 -12.96
CA ALA A 665 -33.91 -17.71 -13.58
C ALA A 665 -35.20 -17.33 -12.84
N ALA A 666 -35.08 -16.95 -11.56
CA ALA A 666 -36.16 -16.44 -10.70
C ALA A 666 -36.28 -14.91 -10.74
N GLY A 667 -35.45 -14.22 -11.53
CA GLY A 667 -35.48 -12.76 -11.66
C GLY A 667 -34.77 -12.01 -10.53
N ARG A 668 -34.03 -12.68 -9.64
CA ARG A 668 -33.24 -12.09 -8.54
C ARG A 668 -31.89 -11.59 -9.06
N ILE A 669 -31.38 -10.50 -8.48
CA ILE A 669 -30.08 -9.92 -8.85
C ILE A 669 -29.01 -10.40 -7.88
N ASP A 670 -27.97 -11.08 -8.40
CA ASP A 670 -26.72 -11.24 -7.65
C ASP A 670 -25.90 -9.95 -7.75
N HIS A 671 -25.91 -9.17 -6.68
CA HIS A 671 -25.23 -7.88 -6.60
C HIS A 671 -23.71 -8.01 -6.60
N ARG A 672 -23.16 -9.19 -6.28
CA ARG A 672 -21.72 -9.47 -6.39
C ARG A 672 -21.30 -9.63 -7.82
N GLU A 673 -22.21 -10.03 -8.71
CA GLU A 673 -21.94 -10.17 -10.15
C GLU A 673 -22.36 -8.93 -10.96
N CYS A 674 -23.33 -8.17 -10.47
CA CYS A 674 -23.84 -6.98 -11.16
C CYS A 674 -22.77 -5.89 -11.36
N LEU A 675 -22.69 -5.36 -12.59
CA LEU A 675 -21.77 -4.29 -12.99
C LEU A 675 -22.48 -2.94 -13.20
N HIS A 676 -23.71 -2.78 -12.70
CA HIS A 676 -24.51 -1.55 -12.78
C HIS A 676 -24.53 -0.87 -14.16
N CYS A 677 -24.84 -1.65 -15.20
CA CYS A 677 -25.08 -1.11 -16.55
C CYS A 677 -26.35 -0.26 -16.64
N LEU A 678 -27.25 -0.36 -15.65
CA LEU A 678 -28.55 0.31 -15.52
C LEU A 678 -29.61 -0.04 -16.57
N ASP A 679 -29.33 -0.96 -17.50
CA ASP A 679 -30.30 -1.36 -18.54
C ASP A 679 -31.60 -1.93 -17.97
N CYS A 680 -31.51 -2.70 -16.88
CA CYS A 680 -32.70 -3.22 -16.20
C CYS A 680 -33.50 -2.13 -15.48
N MET A 681 -32.85 -1.04 -15.04
CA MET A 681 -33.50 0.11 -14.42
C MET A 681 -34.18 1.00 -15.47
N VAL A 682 -33.58 1.16 -16.66
CA VAL A 682 -34.25 1.84 -17.79
C VAL A 682 -35.53 1.07 -18.17
N LEU A 683 -35.44 -0.26 -18.29
CA LEU A 683 -36.60 -1.08 -18.60
C LEU A 683 -37.64 -1.05 -17.47
N TYR A 684 -37.22 -0.90 -16.21
CA TYR A 684 -38.11 -0.91 -15.05
C TYR A 684 -39.19 0.18 -15.11
N THR A 685 -38.90 1.37 -15.64
CA THR A 685 -39.88 2.46 -15.77
C THR A 685 -40.43 2.66 -17.19
N ASP A 686 -40.08 1.79 -18.14
CA ASP A 686 -40.52 1.94 -19.52
C ASP A 686 -41.93 1.38 -19.73
N THR A 687 -42.90 2.25 -20.00
CA THR A 687 -44.31 1.89 -20.23
C THR A 687 -44.53 1.09 -21.52
N LYS A 688 -43.58 1.07 -22.45
CA LYS A 688 -43.65 0.30 -23.70
C LYS A 688 -42.74 -0.92 -23.68
N GLY A 689 -41.57 -0.80 -23.07
CA GLY A 689 -40.56 -1.85 -23.02
C GLY A 689 -40.79 -2.90 -21.95
N CYS A 690 -41.35 -2.52 -20.79
CA CYS A 690 -41.59 -3.44 -19.67
C CYS A 690 -42.89 -4.23 -19.91
N PRO A 691 -42.86 -5.57 -20.07
CA PRO A 691 -44.08 -6.35 -20.34
C PRO A 691 -45.26 -6.13 -19.37
N PRO A 692 -45.08 -6.09 -18.03
CA PRO A 692 -46.20 -5.81 -17.13
C PRO A 692 -46.78 -4.41 -17.30
N LEU A 693 -45.95 -3.38 -17.48
CA LEU A 693 -46.43 -2.01 -17.72
C LEU A 693 -47.08 -1.86 -19.09
N ALA A 694 -46.52 -2.50 -20.12
CA ALA A 694 -47.08 -2.48 -21.46
C ALA A 694 -48.45 -3.18 -21.50
N LYS A 695 -48.63 -4.28 -20.75
CA LYS A 695 -49.91 -4.98 -20.62
C LYS A 695 -50.95 -4.09 -19.92
N GLU A 696 -50.58 -3.51 -18.78
CA GLU A 696 -51.49 -2.62 -18.03
C GLU A 696 -51.84 -1.35 -18.82
N ARG A 697 -50.86 -0.73 -19.50
CA ARG A 697 -51.10 0.43 -20.36
C ARG A 697 -52.09 0.12 -21.48
N LYS A 698 -51.88 -0.98 -22.21
CA LYS A 698 -52.79 -1.41 -23.29
C LYS A 698 -54.20 -1.69 -22.78
N ARG A 699 -54.33 -2.24 -21.56
CA ARG A 699 -55.63 -2.44 -20.92
C ARG A 699 -56.30 -1.10 -20.62
N ARG A 700 -55.59 -0.16 -19.97
CA ARG A 700 -56.13 1.18 -19.67
C ARG A 700 -56.51 1.95 -20.92
N GLU A 701 -55.67 1.92 -21.96
CA GLU A 701 -55.96 2.52 -23.26
C GLU A 701 -57.24 1.92 -23.89
N LYS A 702 -57.42 0.60 -23.79
CA LYS A 702 -58.63 -0.09 -24.27
C LYS A 702 -59.87 0.27 -23.46
N ASP A 703 -59.73 0.36 -22.14
CA ASP A 703 -60.83 0.61 -21.19
C ASP A 703 -61.13 2.12 -21.03
N GLY A 704 -60.43 3.00 -21.76
CA GLY A 704 -60.59 4.47 -21.67
C GLY A 704 -60.14 5.08 -20.35
N LEU A 705 -59.28 4.40 -19.59
CA LEU A 705 -58.80 4.81 -18.27
C LEU A 705 -57.58 5.74 -18.36
N GLU A 706 -57.44 6.63 -17.38
CA GLU A 706 -56.30 7.55 -17.30
C GLU A 706 -54.96 6.83 -17.06
N ILE A 707 -53.92 7.30 -17.75
CA ILE A 707 -52.54 6.84 -17.56
C ILE A 707 -51.88 7.66 -16.46
N THR A 708 -51.85 7.10 -15.25
CA THR A 708 -51.21 7.72 -14.10
C THR A 708 -49.68 7.66 -14.17
N PRO A 709 -48.95 8.44 -13.36
CA PRO A 709 -47.50 8.33 -13.25
C PRO A 709 -47.05 6.99 -12.66
N ILE A 710 -45.79 6.62 -12.90
CA ILE A 710 -45.16 5.43 -12.30
C ILE A 710 -44.62 5.75 -10.91
N GLY A 711 -45.12 5.03 -9.89
CA GLY A 711 -44.71 5.17 -8.49
C GLY A 711 -43.30 4.67 -8.16
N VAL A 712 -42.96 4.70 -6.87
CA VAL A 712 -41.67 4.25 -6.33
C VAL A 712 -41.47 2.75 -6.49
N ASN A 713 -42.55 1.98 -6.29
CA ASN A 713 -42.66 0.53 -6.52
C ASN A 713 -42.62 0.14 -8.01
N GLY A 714 -42.58 1.15 -8.89
CA GLY A 714 -42.45 0.98 -10.33
C GLY A 714 -43.73 0.57 -11.05
N TYR A 715 -44.87 0.50 -10.39
CA TYR A 715 -46.14 0.30 -11.07
C TYR A 715 -46.83 1.65 -11.32
N PHE A 716 -47.84 1.65 -12.20
CA PHE A 716 -48.71 2.81 -12.35
C PHE A 716 -49.45 3.08 -11.04
N ILE A 717 -49.51 4.33 -10.59
CA ILE A 717 -50.28 4.69 -9.39
C ILE A 717 -51.76 4.29 -9.63
N PRO A 718 -52.42 3.55 -8.73
CA PRO A 718 -53.82 3.19 -8.87
C PRO A 718 -54.69 4.46 -9.03
N ILE A 719 -55.66 4.42 -9.95
CA ILE A 719 -56.62 5.52 -10.14
C ILE A 719 -57.53 5.63 -8.91
N HIS A 720 -57.90 4.48 -8.34
CA HIS A 720 -58.67 4.39 -7.10
C HIS A 720 -57.75 3.96 -5.94
N PRO A 721 -57.57 4.81 -4.91
CA PRO A 721 -56.70 4.50 -3.76
C PRO A 721 -57.11 3.23 -3.00
N ALA A 722 -58.39 2.85 -3.05
CA ALA A 722 -58.92 1.64 -2.43
C ALA A 722 -58.44 0.34 -3.11
N THR A 723 -57.93 0.41 -4.35
CA THR A 723 -57.29 -0.75 -5.01
C THR A 723 -55.82 -0.79 -4.62
N GLY A 724 -55.45 -1.73 -3.76
CA GLY A 724 -54.06 -1.95 -3.37
C GLY A 724 -53.17 -2.27 -4.56
N PHE A 725 -51.88 -1.89 -4.50
CA PHE A 725 -50.91 -2.19 -5.56
C PHE A 725 -50.75 -3.69 -5.86
N GLU A 726 -51.11 -4.54 -4.91
CA GLU A 726 -51.12 -6.01 -5.05
C GLU A 726 -52.03 -6.48 -6.18
N ALA A 727 -53.14 -5.77 -6.44
CA ALA A 727 -54.04 -6.07 -7.55
C ALA A 727 -53.40 -5.88 -8.94
N GLN A 728 -52.28 -5.16 -9.01
CA GLN A 728 -51.52 -4.93 -10.26
C GLN A 728 -50.47 -6.02 -10.50
N ILE A 729 -50.21 -6.87 -9.50
CA ILE A 729 -49.24 -7.97 -9.57
C ILE A 729 -49.96 -9.19 -10.15
N SER A 730 -49.33 -9.88 -11.10
CA SER A 730 -49.90 -11.13 -11.60
C SER A 730 -49.96 -12.20 -10.49
N THR A 731 -51.02 -13.00 -10.44
CA THR A 731 -51.16 -14.09 -9.44
C THR A 731 -49.96 -15.04 -9.43
N LYS A 732 -49.44 -15.36 -10.62
CA LYS A 732 -48.20 -16.14 -10.78
C LYS A 732 -46.98 -15.46 -10.15
N ALA A 733 -46.88 -14.13 -10.23
CA ALA A 733 -45.77 -13.39 -9.65
C ALA A 733 -45.92 -13.17 -8.14
N ALA A 734 -47.15 -12.97 -7.66
CA ALA A 734 -47.45 -12.84 -6.24
C ALA A 734 -47.05 -14.10 -5.47
N ASN A 735 -47.32 -15.28 -6.04
CA ASN A 735 -46.95 -16.57 -5.45
C ASN A 735 -45.50 -17.01 -5.77
N GLY A 736 -44.75 -16.19 -6.51
CA GLY A 736 -43.37 -16.48 -6.90
C GLY A 736 -42.33 -15.92 -5.93
N PRO A 737 -41.04 -16.27 -6.10
CA PRO A 737 -39.95 -15.75 -5.28
C PRO A 737 -39.84 -14.22 -5.43
N ASP A 738 -39.49 -13.51 -4.34
CA ASP A 738 -39.31 -12.05 -4.38
C ASP A 738 -38.02 -11.69 -5.13
N PRO A 739 -38.10 -11.05 -6.32
CA PRO A 739 -36.94 -10.68 -7.12
C PRO A 739 -36.17 -9.46 -6.56
N ARG A 740 -36.67 -8.82 -5.49
CA ARG A 740 -36.01 -7.68 -4.82
C ARG A 740 -34.90 -8.14 -3.90
N MET A 741 -34.93 -9.40 -3.46
CA MET A 741 -33.88 -10.00 -2.64
C MET A 741 -33.05 -11.01 -3.44
N PRO A 742 -31.73 -11.11 -3.20
CA PRO A 742 -30.88 -12.10 -3.88
C PRO A 742 -31.27 -13.55 -3.60
N THR A 743 -31.81 -13.83 -2.43
CA THR A 743 -32.28 -15.14 -1.94
C THR A 743 -33.54 -14.94 -1.10
N ASP A 744 -34.18 -16.03 -0.70
CA ASP A 744 -35.46 -15.97 0.01
C ASP A 744 -35.31 -15.29 1.40
N PRO A 745 -36.27 -14.44 1.80
CA PRO A 745 -36.27 -13.81 3.11
C PRO A 745 -36.26 -14.84 4.22
N VAL A 746 -35.58 -14.50 5.31
CA VAL A 746 -35.59 -15.29 6.55
C VAL A 746 -35.93 -14.34 7.69
N ALA A 747 -36.78 -14.76 8.61
CA ALA A 747 -36.94 -14.10 9.90
C ALA A 747 -36.27 -14.98 10.97
N PRO A 748 -35.18 -14.55 11.60
CA PRO A 748 -34.55 -15.34 12.67
C PRO A 748 -35.54 -15.54 13.82
N ALA A 749 -35.84 -16.80 14.16
CA ALA A 749 -36.91 -17.14 15.11
C ALA A 749 -36.71 -16.49 16.49
N HIS A 750 -35.47 -16.32 16.94
CA HIS A 750 -35.13 -15.71 18.22
C HIS A 750 -35.21 -14.17 18.25
N LYS A 751 -35.49 -13.51 17.10
CA LYS A 751 -35.61 -12.05 17.00
C LYS A 751 -37.06 -11.57 16.79
N VAL A 752 -38.02 -12.48 16.86
CA VAL A 752 -39.45 -12.14 16.78
C VAL A 752 -39.93 -11.67 18.16
N ASP A 753 -40.70 -10.56 18.19
CA ASP A 753 -41.34 -9.99 19.40
C ASP A 753 -40.39 -9.65 20.58
N VAL A 754 -39.16 -9.23 20.29
CA VAL A 754 -38.18 -8.83 21.33
C VAL A 754 -38.14 -7.31 21.54
N THR A 755 -37.81 -6.88 22.77
CA THR A 755 -37.60 -5.45 23.07
C THR A 755 -36.36 -4.90 22.34
N ARG A 756 -36.27 -3.58 22.13
CA ARG A 756 -35.12 -2.96 21.43
C ARG A 756 -33.75 -3.29 22.08
N LEU A 757 -33.71 -3.37 23.41
CA LEU A 757 -32.50 -3.69 24.17
C LEU A 757 -32.11 -5.16 23.99
N GLN A 758 -33.08 -6.07 24.03
CA GLN A 758 -32.87 -7.49 23.72
C GLN A 758 -32.45 -7.70 22.26
N TRP A 759 -33.08 -6.98 21.32
CA TRP A 759 -32.69 -7.00 19.91
C TRP A 759 -31.22 -6.60 19.73
N LEU A 760 -30.79 -5.51 20.37
CA LEU A 760 -29.40 -5.05 20.30
C LEU A 760 -28.42 -6.10 20.87
N TRP A 761 -28.75 -6.73 21.99
CA TRP A 761 -27.94 -7.80 22.56
C TRP A 761 -27.86 -9.03 21.65
N LEU A 762 -29.00 -9.45 21.08
CA LEU A 762 -29.07 -10.54 20.12
C LEU A 762 -28.34 -10.21 18.81
N GLU A 763 -28.31 -8.95 18.41
CA GLU A 763 -27.52 -8.44 17.28
C GLU A 763 -26.03 -8.60 17.56
N VAL A 764 -25.54 -8.09 18.69
CA VAL A 764 -24.15 -8.23 19.12
C VAL A 764 -23.75 -9.71 19.20
N ARG A 765 -24.59 -10.55 19.81
CA ARG A 765 -24.38 -12.00 19.89
C ARG A 765 -24.30 -12.65 18.52
N ASP A 766 -25.23 -12.34 17.61
CA ASP A 766 -25.30 -12.96 16.28
C ASP A 766 -24.09 -12.61 15.40
N HIS A 767 -23.48 -11.44 15.60
CA HIS A 767 -22.26 -11.06 14.90
C HIS A 767 -21.02 -11.65 15.58
N LEU A 768 -20.85 -11.45 16.89
CA LEU A 768 -19.61 -11.86 17.57
C LEU A 768 -19.47 -13.37 17.71
N LEU A 769 -20.57 -14.09 17.94
CA LEU A 769 -20.53 -15.50 18.31
C LEU A 769 -21.11 -16.40 17.20
N PRO A 770 -20.36 -17.43 16.75
CA PRO A 770 -20.86 -18.37 15.76
C PRO A 770 -21.95 -19.32 16.30
N TRP A 771 -22.05 -19.51 17.62
CA TRP A 771 -22.93 -20.50 18.27
C TRP A 771 -24.39 -20.02 18.39
N SER A 772 -25.37 -20.81 17.92
CA SER A 772 -26.83 -20.66 18.22
C SER A 772 -27.35 -21.77 19.09
N ALA A 773 -28.44 -21.51 19.83
CA ALA A 773 -29.20 -22.56 20.51
C ALA A 773 -29.72 -23.63 19.52
N GLU A 774 -30.17 -23.22 18.34
CA GLU A 774 -30.58 -24.09 17.23
C GLU A 774 -29.44 -24.99 16.72
N GLY A 775 -28.21 -24.44 16.67
CA GLY A 775 -27.02 -25.19 16.27
C GLY A 775 -26.57 -26.22 17.32
N TRP A 776 -26.87 -26.00 18.60
CA TRP A 776 -26.60 -26.95 19.69
C TRP A 776 -27.50 -28.19 19.60
N ALA A 777 -28.76 -28.00 19.19
CA ALA A 777 -29.71 -29.10 19.02
C ALA A 777 -29.36 -30.02 17.84
N SER A 778 -28.72 -29.50 16.79
CA SER A 778 -28.49 -30.23 15.53
C SER A 778 -27.08 -30.84 15.39
N LYS A 779 -26.03 -30.23 15.97
CA LYS A 779 -24.62 -30.59 15.73
C LYS A 779 -23.71 -30.36 16.96
N HIS A 780 -24.00 -30.99 18.10
CA HIS A 780 -23.24 -30.80 19.36
C HIS A 780 -21.71 -30.96 19.22
N VAL A 781 -21.22 -31.96 18.47
CA VAL A 781 -19.77 -32.18 18.25
C VAL A 781 -19.10 -30.97 17.60
N LEU A 782 -19.75 -30.37 16.59
CA LEU A 782 -19.20 -29.22 15.87
C LEU A 782 -19.13 -27.98 16.76
N GLN A 783 -20.10 -27.80 17.68
CA GLN A 783 -20.09 -26.71 18.66
C GLN A 783 -18.94 -26.87 19.68
N VAL A 784 -18.70 -28.08 20.18
CA VAL A 784 -17.61 -28.39 21.14
C VAL A 784 -16.25 -28.17 20.50
N VAL A 785 -16.03 -28.70 19.28
CA VAL A 785 -14.81 -28.43 18.49
C VAL A 785 -14.61 -26.93 18.30
N GLY A 786 -15.69 -26.19 18.08
CA GLY A 786 -15.68 -24.74 18.00
C GLY A 786 -15.21 -24.02 19.25
N ILE A 787 -15.68 -24.43 20.43
CA ILE A 787 -15.27 -23.84 21.71
C ILE A 787 -13.78 -24.10 21.92
N ILE A 788 -13.30 -25.30 21.63
CA ILE A 788 -11.88 -25.65 21.70
C ILE A 788 -11.07 -24.78 20.73
N LEU A 789 -11.52 -24.64 19.48
CA LEU A 789 -10.87 -23.76 18.49
C LEU A 789 -10.89 -22.29 18.90
N ALA A 790 -11.97 -21.81 19.54
CA ALA A 790 -12.06 -20.43 20.02
C ALA A 790 -11.08 -20.17 21.16
N LEU A 791 -10.98 -21.09 22.12
CA LEU A 791 -10.02 -21.02 23.21
C LEU A 791 -8.59 -21.10 22.68
N ALA A 792 -8.32 -22.00 21.72
CA ALA A 792 -7.01 -22.14 21.10
C ALA A 792 -6.63 -20.91 20.25
N ALA A 793 -7.57 -20.33 19.50
CA ALA A 793 -7.36 -19.08 18.77
C ALA A 793 -7.12 -17.92 19.74
N THR A 794 -7.89 -17.80 20.82
CA THR A 794 -7.70 -16.77 21.86
C THR A 794 -6.32 -16.91 22.52
N LEU A 795 -5.91 -18.14 22.84
CA LEU A 795 -4.58 -18.43 23.37
C LEU A 795 -3.49 -18.07 22.35
N ALA A 796 -3.67 -18.41 21.07
CA ALA A 796 -2.72 -18.07 20.01
C ALA A 796 -2.57 -16.55 19.82
N TRP A 797 -3.66 -15.80 19.88
CA TRP A 797 -3.63 -14.33 19.85
C TRP A 797 -2.94 -13.75 21.09
N GLY A 798 -3.17 -14.31 22.28
CA GLY A 798 -2.47 -13.93 23.50
C GLY A 798 -0.97 -14.20 23.42
N LEU A 799 -0.58 -15.40 22.97
CA LEU A 799 0.81 -15.78 22.75
C LEU A 799 1.49 -14.90 21.69
N ALA A 800 0.77 -14.52 20.63
CA ALA A 800 1.29 -13.62 19.61
C ALA A 800 1.47 -12.19 20.10
N ALA A 801 0.53 -11.66 20.88
CA ALA A 801 0.67 -10.36 21.53
C ALA A 801 1.88 -10.33 22.49
N MET A 802 2.23 -11.48 23.07
CA MET A 802 3.42 -11.67 23.90
C MET A 802 4.69 -12.03 23.10
N GLY A 803 4.63 -12.09 21.76
CA GLY A 803 5.78 -12.37 20.90
C GLY A 803 6.18 -13.84 20.76
N TYR A 804 5.45 -14.79 21.37
CA TYR A 804 5.75 -16.23 21.35
C TYR A 804 5.29 -16.96 20.09
N LEU A 805 4.40 -16.36 19.28
CA LEU A 805 3.91 -16.95 18.04
C LEU A 805 4.42 -16.15 16.83
N SER A 806 4.89 -16.86 15.81
CA SER A 806 5.18 -16.23 14.52
C SER A 806 3.89 -15.65 13.91
N SER A 807 4.02 -14.55 13.17
CA SER A 807 2.90 -13.92 12.47
C SER A 807 2.15 -14.89 11.55
N ASN A 808 2.85 -15.86 10.95
CA ASN A 808 2.25 -16.91 10.12
C ASN A 808 1.33 -17.83 10.93
N ALA A 809 1.69 -18.12 12.19
CA ALA A 809 0.85 -18.93 13.07
C ALA A 809 -0.43 -18.16 13.48
N VAL A 810 -0.36 -16.83 13.68
CA VAL A 810 -1.54 -15.99 13.93
C VAL A 810 -2.49 -16.00 12.74
N ILE A 811 -1.95 -15.84 11.53
CA ILE A 811 -2.72 -15.86 10.29
C ILE A 811 -3.38 -17.22 10.09
N ALA A 812 -2.65 -18.31 10.32
CA ALA A 812 -3.19 -19.67 10.23
C ALA A 812 -4.36 -19.88 11.21
N TRP A 813 -4.24 -19.37 12.44
CA TRP A 813 -5.32 -19.41 13.44
C TRP A 813 -6.51 -18.55 13.04
N TRP A 814 -6.29 -17.33 12.56
CA TRP A 814 -7.36 -16.43 12.09
C TRP A 814 -8.12 -17.01 10.88
N PHE A 815 -7.38 -17.60 9.93
CA PHE A 815 -7.95 -18.29 8.78
C PHE A 815 -8.72 -19.53 9.21
N GLY A 816 -8.13 -20.38 10.05
CA GLY A 816 -8.76 -21.58 10.60
C GLY A 816 -10.05 -21.27 11.35
N TRP A 817 -10.05 -20.22 12.18
CA TRP A 817 -11.25 -19.71 12.85
C TRP A 817 -12.33 -19.27 11.86
N SER A 818 -11.95 -18.53 10.82
CA SER A 818 -12.88 -18.05 9.80
C SER A 818 -13.49 -19.20 8.99
N VAL A 819 -12.71 -20.23 8.65
CA VAL A 819 -13.21 -21.44 7.98
C VAL A 819 -14.17 -22.19 8.90
N TYR A 820 -13.80 -22.38 10.17
CA TYR A 820 -14.69 -23.00 11.16
C TYR A 820 -16.01 -22.24 11.28
N GLU A 821 -15.96 -20.91 11.40
CA GLU A 821 -17.16 -20.09 11.52
C GLU A 821 -18.08 -20.18 10.29
N VAL A 822 -17.50 -20.25 9.08
CA VAL A 822 -18.28 -20.47 7.86
C VAL A 822 -19.00 -21.81 7.90
N LEU A 823 -18.31 -22.88 8.30
CA LEU A 823 -18.88 -24.23 8.37
C LEU A 823 -20.01 -24.34 9.40
N ILE A 824 -19.79 -23.82 10.61
CA ILE A 824 -20.80 -23.87 11.68
C ILE A 824 -22.04 -23.03 11.32
N ARG A 825 -21.86 -21.81 10.76
CA ARG A 825 -22.99 -20.99 10.33
C ARG A 825 -23.73 -21.59 9.15
N LEU A 826 -23.04 -22.21 8.19
CA LEU A 826 -23.72 -22.93 7.10
C LEU A 826 -24.58 -24.10 7.62
N SER A 827 -24.19 -24.73 8.73
CA SER A 827 -24.92 -25.85 9.32
C SER A 827 -26.10 -25.43 10.22
N GLY A 828 -25.99 -24.32 10.97
CA GLY A 828 -26.97 -23.95 12.01
C GLY A 828 -27.50 -22.52 11.96
N ARG A 829 -26.98 -21.65 11.08
CA ARG A 829 -27.39 -20.23 10.92
C ARG A 829 -27.23 -19.80 9.46
N ARG A 830 -27.92 -20.48 8.54
CA ARG A 830 -27.73 -20.28 7.09
C ARG A 830 -28.46 -19.04 6.56
N TYR A 831 -28.25 -17.91 7.20
CA TYR A 831 -28.78 -16.61 6.81
C TYR A 831 -27.72 -15.51 6.99
N VAL A 832 -27.81 -14.46 6.17
CA VAL A 832 -26.97 -13.25 6.26
C VAL A 832 -27.84 -12.02 6.14
N LYS A 833 -27.33 -10.88 6.63
CA LYS A 833 -27.94 -9.59 6.37
C LYS A 833 -27.66 -9.14 4.94
N ASP A 834 -28.68 -8.62 4.26
CA ASP A 834 -28.53 -7.93 2.98
C ASP A 834 -28.65 -6.42 3.19
N GLY A 835 -27.64 -5.69 2.75
CA GLY A 835 -27.60 -4.24 2.87
C GLY A 835 -26.90 -3.72 4.13
N PRO A 836 -27.25 -2.51 4.63
CA PRO A 836 -26.61 -1.94 5.81
C PRO A 836 -26.79 -2.83 7.05
N TRP A 837 -25.74 -2.97 7.86
CA TRP A 837 -25.74 -3.90 9.01
C TRP A 837 -26.87 -3.63 10.02
N TRP A 838 -27.39 -2.41 10.06
CA TRP A 838 -28.35 -1.94 11.08
C TRP A 838 -29.79 -2.17 10.67
N GLN A 839 -30.03 -2.62 9.43
CA GLN A 839 -31.36 -3.02 8.97
C GLN A 839 -31.65 -4.47 9.35
N ASP A 840 -32.94 -4.82 9.43
CA ASP A 840 -33.41 -6.16 9.82
C ASP A 840 -33.75 -7.05 8.61
N ASN A 841 -32.99 -6.87 7.52
CA ASN A 841 -33.19 -7.61 6.27
C ASN A 841 -32.31 -8.86 6.24
N TYR A 842 -32.85 -10.01 6.63
CA TYR A 842 -32.15 -11.30 6.51
C TYR A 842 -32.63 -12.10 5.31
N ARG A 843 -31.68 -12.82 4.71
CA ARG A 843 -31.93 -13.72 3.60
C ARG A 843 -31.12 -15.00 3.74
N TYR A 844 -31.57 -16.07 3.11
CA TYR A 844 -30.86 -17.34 3.11
C TYR A 844 -29.46 -17.20 2.48
N ALA A 845 -28.44 -17.82 3.09
CA ALA A 845 -27.05 -17.65 2.68
C ALA A 845 -26.53 -18.82 1.84
N GLY A 846 -25.98 -18.52 0.67
CA GLY A 846 -25.10 -19.44 -0.05
C GLY A 846 -23.70 -19.52 0.60
N VAL A 847 -22.84 -20.40 0.08
CA VAL A 847 -21.45 -20.54 0.55
C VAL A 847 -20.69 -19.22 0.42
N MET A 848 -20.81 -18.53 -0.72
CA MET A 848 -20.16 -17.23 -0.93
C MET A 848 -20.74 -16.11 -0.10
N ASP A 849 -22.04 -16.15 0.22
CA ASP A 849 -22.64 -15.17 1.12
C ASP A 849 -22.01 -15.32 2.50
N MET A 850 -21.86 -16.56 2.96
CA MET A 850 -21.25 -16.85 4.25
C MET A 850 -19.76 -16.50 4.27
N LEU A 851 -19.00 -16.88 3.24
CA LEU A 851 -17.57 -16.53 3.13
C LEU A 851 -17.37 -15.00 3.15
N SER A 852 -18.19 -14.26 2.40
CA SER A 852 -18.10 -12.80 2.34
C SER A 852 -18.48 -12.17 3.68
N TYR A 853 -19.54 -12.68 4.30
CA TYR A 853 -20.02 -12.17 5.58
C TYR A 853 -19.02 -12.45 6.72
N VAL A 854 -18.58 -13.70 6.89
CA VAL A 854 -17.63 -14.10 7.94
C VAL A 854 -16.26 -13.48 7.70
N GLY A 855 -15.74 -13.55 6.47
CA GLY A 855 -14.43 -13.01 6.14
C GLY A 855 -14.34 -11.51 6.39
N PHE A 856 -15.34 -10.75 5.95
CA PHE A 856 -15.39 -9.30 6.18
C PHE A 856 -15.57 -8.96 7.66
N LYS A 857 -16.47 -9.68 8.35
CA LYS A 857 -16.71 -9.49 9.78
C LYS A 857 -15.46 -9.77 10.62
N ASN A 858 -14.79 -10.90 10.41
CA ASN A 858 -13.59 -11.27 11.15
C ASN A 858 -12.40 -10.35 10.84
N LEU A 859 -12.35 -9.80 9.62
CA LEU A 859 -11.37 -8.78 9.26
C LEU A 859 -11.61 -7.49 10.06
N LEU A 860 -12.86 -7.01 10.14
CA LEU A 860 -13.19 -5.81 10.91
C LEU A 860 -12.95 -6.01 12.42
N ILE A 861 -13.32 -7.17 12.98
CA ILE A 861 -13.06 -7.48 14.39
C ILE A 861 -11.54 -7.53 14.64
N GLY A 862 -10.79 -8.19 13.77
CA GLY A 862 -9.32 -8.25 13.88
C GLY A 862 -8.68 -6.87 13.79
N ALA A 863 -9.10 -6.04 12.83
CA ALA A 863 -8.61 -4.67 12.68
C ALA A 863 -8.97 -3.79 13.88
N ALA A 864 -10.21 -3.86 14.38
CA ALA A 864 -10.63 -3.13 15.57
C ALA A 864 -9.82 -3.55 16.79
N LEU A 865 -9.70 -4.86 17.04
CA LEU A 865 -8.91 -5.40 18.15
C LEU A 865 -7.45 -4.94 18.06
N PHE A 866 -6.83 -5.05 16.89
CA PHE A 866 -5.46 -4.59 16.65
C PHE A 866 -5.30 -3.10 16.94
N LEU A 867 -6.18 -2.26 16.38
CA LEU A 867 -6.14 -0.81 16.59
C LEU A 867 -6.35 -0.44 18.05
N THR A 868 -7.26 -1.14 18.75
CA THR A 868 -7.52 -0.95 20.18
C THR A 868 -6.30 -1.35 21.01
N LEU A 869 -5.74 -2.55 20.79
CA LEU A 869 -4.55 -3.01 21.50
C LEU A 869 -3.34 -2.09 21.24
N LYS A 870 -3.20 -1.58 20.02
CA LYS A 870 -2.16 -0.60 19.67
C LYS A 870 -2.40 0.74 20.36
N ALA A 871 -3.64 1.25 20.39
CA ALA A 871 -3.98 2.50 21.05
C ALA A 871 -3.75 2.44 22.57
N PHE A 872 -3.97 1.28 23.19
CA PHE A 872 -3.68 1.05 24.60
C PHE A 872 -2.23 0.64 24.89
N GLY A 873 -1.34 0.62 23.88
CA GLY A 873 0.07 0.30 24.06
C GLY A 873 0.38 -1.17 24.38
N PHE A 874 -0.59 -2.06 24.24
CA PHE A 874 -0.41 -3.51 24.45
C PHE A 874 0.27 -4.20 23.27
N LEU A 875 0.29 -3.56 22.09
CA LEU A 875 1.11 -4.00 20.95
C LEU A 875 2.37 -3.15 20.90
N LEU A 876 3.50 -3.78 21.20
CA LEU A 876 4.81 -3.16 21.06
C LEU A 876 5.05 -2.88 19.56
N ALA A 877 5.20 -1.59 19.25
CA ALA A 877 5.50 -1.07 17.91
C ALA A 877 6.83 -1.55 17.34
#